data_AF-A0ABD2N646-F1
#
_entry.id   AF-A0ABD2N646-F1
#
_cell.length_a   1.000
_cell.length_b   1.000
_cell.length_c   1.000
_cell.angle_alpha   90.00
_cell.angle_beta   90.00
_cell.angle_gamma   90.00
#
_symmetry.space_group_name_H-M   'P 1'
#
loop_
_entity.id
_entity.type
_entity.pdbx_description
1 polymer ?
#
loop_
_entity_poly.entity_id
_entity_poly.type
_entity_poly.pdbx_seq_one_letter_code
_entity_poly.pdbx_strand_id
1 'polypeptide(L)'
;MYKHIVDENEGPPTTITSSSDSSIHLPEEGAYKKLLDQEEVEEVVEERPLTFYLPSCHCLDDKKKQYDNVKFNMELREKDLNEVLAPEHPALERFQNALKDHLLRQIEHLKEETFVYETNTKKKLAEKEQMGVEAYELQQVVCKQQKILEEYIENVKNASAAREELEFELKEYKANHKSETDNLLKMEKEEKELRNEVESINLLLQQTAIWERDVESDITISKRMTEKTRKDQIKLMKDKRKQDVVLYRLQTEVWRLETELEVVDMKLEVKEREREELAQAVAEGNTSIEALDAEYRCLMHSWNSVVVAISNRDKVLNCVSQELYKYEEDHKNILCETEQIRKLTKQEMLQNEKLTAIKQRILGDIMNCKNQTEEEISKQKKLEKKISRQQAVLEQIENDINKVATENHAADTSLAVAARECDKKNQLKTHWEEKMFLLLEDETTNNIASLHLAARFRHMKSLNRKLEITLALSENKNAIIQTKLESQITINADLNNLIKDLNGQKQQLEKELSDFQEKLKAFDNLIVKRQRHTDKLNNKVMEMVTIIGGKEITPGELKIKTLERNIDESKEKIKELQTFWMREQRNVLSLSETRQEQIASNDLLRKQILILQQKNLKVTDEIEAIKKQDQKTSRNILNLHNQILMKSESLNRRKGQKKDLDTCNDLTQAEFISKLKEAELDCLRLEADIADIEEDKLIISKQLLDINREVLEWEKKLHIIIDTKNQIQEEKGAEGEIGQMKVEVHKMEVRYSQLKKAQDKLMVDLEHCVYRREAIVAGNEAREKRSKFGIDKTRFNFKRKLDDTRNKIKQLENEIQTVKSKIRKVADEKRLFEKQMREMKNEVEEAKNLTEKILNEYESVKTNKLMHFELLIMKQKKLNLFSDLARGKKPFLFYKNECVLLRDYDKYGEINNKLITIVDNLVSHFPHYFHNLSRVVNTLSLPKVYAADINSWACTDYRPEPSIFI
;
A
#
# COMPACT_ATOMS: atom_id res chain seq x y z
N MET A 1 -46.56 -19.36 18.45
CA MET A 1 -46.81 -18.05 19.11
C MET A 1 -46.63 -16.99 18.04
N TYR A 2 -47.56 -16.07 17.75
CA TYR A 2 -48.83 -15.73 18.42
C TYR A 2 -50.10 -16.14 17.61
N LYS A 3 -51.25 -16.00 18.28
CA LYS A 3 -52.70 -16.12 17.92
C LYS A 3 -53.08 -15.95 16.43
N HIS A 4 -54.02 -16.73 15.84
CA HIS A 4 -55.50 -16.71 16.01
C HIS A 4 -56.11 -15.30 15.69
N ILE A 5 -57.16 -15.10 14.87
CA ILE A 5 -58.54 -15.69 14.82
C ILE A 5 -59.13 -15.52 13.38
N VAL A 6 -59.66 -16.57 12.71
CA VAL A 6 -61.08 -16.90 12.32
C VAL A 6 -61.71 -16.08 11.16
N ASP A 7 -62.65 -16.74 10.47
CA ASP A 7 -63.38 -16.42 9.24
C ASP A 7 -64.57 -15.40 9.37
N GLU A 8 -65.46 -15.42 8.36
CA GLU A 8 -66.76 -14.71 8.18
C GLU A 8 -66.65 -13.25 7.67
N ASN A 9 -67.07 -12.91 6.44
CA ASN A 9 -68.41 -12.95 5.79
C ASN A 9 -69.25 -11.68 6.03
N GLU A 10 -69.31 -10.77 5.05
CA GLU A 10 -70.53 -10.05 4.62
C GLU A 10 -70.28 -9.28 3.29
N GLY A 11 -71.29 -9.26 2.41
CA GLY A 11 -71.36 -8.42 1.18
C GLY A 11 -72.59 -7.50 1.26
N PRO A 12 -73.30 -7.13 0.17
CA PRO A 12 -73.04 -7.20 -1.29
C PRO A 12 -73.01 -5.72 -1.84
N PRO A 13 -73.64 -5.28 -2.96
CA PRO A 13 -74.00 -5.85 -4.29
C PRO A 13 -73.25 -5.08 -5.44
N THR A 14 -73.51 -5.14 -6.76
CA THR A 14 -74.58 -5.67 -7.64
C THR A 14 -73.93 -6.11 -8.98
N THR A 15 -74.18 -7.23 -9.68
CA THR A 15 -75.20 -8.31 -9.69
C THR A 15 -76.34 -8.21 -10.75
N ILE A 16 -76.03 -8.55 -12.02
CA ILE A 16 -76.85 -9.27 -13.04
C ILE A 16 -78.19 -8.61 -13.52
N THR A 17 -78.45 -8.47 -14.84
CA THR A 17 -79.34 -9.30 -15.74
C THR A 17 -79.42 -8.55 -17.09
N SER A 18 -79.59 -9.13 -18.29
CA SER A 18 -80.53 -10.15 -18.84
C SER A 18 -79.85 -10.95 -19.99
N SER A 19 -80.22 -12.17 -20.42
CA SER A 19 -81.50 -12.73 -20.94
C SER A 19 -81.94 -12.12 -22.29
N SER A 20 -82.47 -12.84 -23.29
CA SER A 20 -82.79 -14.28 -23.47
C SER A 20 -83.01 -14.65 -24.97
N ASP A 21 -83.24 -15.94 -25.27
CA ASP A 21 -83.95 -16.52 -26.45
C ASP A 21 -83.40 -16.24 -27.89
N SER A 22 -83.38 -17.14 -28.89
CA SER A 22 -84.19 -18.34 -29.19
C SER A 22 -83.60 -19.14 -30.39
N SER A 23 -84.07 -20.39 -30.60
CA SER A 23 -84.17 -21.11 -31.90
C SER A 23 -82.88 -21.50 -32.69
N ILE A 24 -82.78 -22.64 -33.41
CA ILE A 24 -83.70 -23.79 -33.64
C ILE A 24 -82.90 -25.08 -33.98
N HIS A 25 -83.44 -26.24 -33.57
CA HIS A 25 -83.17 -27.65 -33.95
C HIS A 25 -81.74 -28.25 -34.09
N LEU A 26 -81.38 -29.05 -33.06
CA LEU A 26 -81.07 -30.50 -33.17
C LEU A 26 -82.42 -31.30 -33.24
N PRO A 27 -82.51 -32.65 -33.51
CA PRO A 27 -81.65 -33.72 -32.97
C PRO A 27 -81.53 -34.97 -33.92
N GLU A 28 -81.23 -36.23 -33.56
CA GLU A 28 -80.85 -36.92 -32.30
C GLU A 28 -80.05 -38.21 -32.59
N GLU A 29 -79.41 -38.82 -31.58
CA GLU A 29 -79.04 -40.25 -31.59
C GLU A 29 -80.20 -41.10 -31.07
N GLY A 30 -80.39 -42.33 -31.58
CA GLY A 30 -81.32 -43.27 -30.94
C GLY A 30 -81.67 -44.52 -31.74
N ALA A 31 -81.21 -45.69 -31.29
CA ALA A 31 -81.58 -46.98 -31.86
C ALA A 31 -82.34 -47.83 -30.84
N TYR A 32 -83.60 -48.22 -31.12
CA TYR A 32 -84.24 -49.37 -30.47
C TYR A 32 -85.33 -50.05 -31.32
N LYS A 33 -85.02 -51.28 -31.77
CA LYS A 33 -85.86 -52.49 -31.77
C LYS A 33 -87.42 -52.39 -31.84
N LYS A 34 -87.94 -52.97 -32.93
CA LYS A 34 -88.89 -54.13 -32.99
C LYS A 34 -90.42 -53.91 -32.79
N LEU A 35 -91.18 -54.57 -33.71
CA LEU A 35 -92.37 -55.45 -33.54
C LEU A 35 -93.72 -55.03 -34.17
N LEU A 36 -94.41 -56.07 -34.67
CA LEU A 36 -95.80 -56.19 -35.17
C LEU A 36 -96.11 -55.38 -36.47
N ASP A 37 -96.69 -55.96 -37.53
CA ASP A 37 -98.01 -56.64 -37.70
C ASP A 37 -99.14 -55.60 -37.78
N GLN A 38 -100.16 -55.69 -38.66
CA GLN A 38 -100.55 -56.71 -39.65
C GLN A 38 -101.50 -56.06 -40.69
N GLU A 39 -101.62 -56.64 -41.90
CA GLU A 39 -102.86 -56.68 -42.74
C GLU A 39 -103.44 -55.32 -43.27
N GLU A 40 -104.25 -55.23 -44.33
CA GLU A 40 -104.80 -56.21 -45.29
C GLU A 40 -105.21 -55.53 -46.63
N VAL A 41 -105.58 -56.33 -47.66
CA VAL A 41 -106.52 -56.01 -48.79
C VAL A 41 -106.07 -54.90 -49.79
N GLU A 42 -106.23 -55.01 -51.12
CA GLU A 42 -106.94 -55.93 -52.06
C GLU A 42 -105.97 -56.17 -53.27
N GLU A 43 -105.67 -57.40 -53.72
CA GLU A 43 -106.30 -58.15 -54.84
C GLU A 43 -106.10 -57.53 -56.25
N VAL A 44 -105.90 -58.22 -57.38
CA VAL A 44 -105.99 -59.64 -57.86
C VAL A 44 -104.77 -59.82 -58.83
N VAL A 45 -103.88 -60.85 -58.79
CA VAL A 45 -104.02 -62.27 -59.26
C VAL A 45 -104.41 -62.34 -60.76
N GLU A 46 -103.84 -63.15 -61.67
CA GLU A 46 -103.83 -64.63 -61.78
C GLU A 46 -102.77 -65.05 -62.86
N GLU A 47 -101.71 -65.78 -62.54
CA GLU A 47 -101.51 -67.25 -62.61
C GLU A 47 -101.17 -67.92 -63.98
N ARG A 48 -100.47 -69.05 -63.84
CA ARG A 48 -100.01 -70.08 -64.81
C ARG A 48 -100.60 -71.42 -64.31
N PRO A 49 -100.42 -72.62 -64.93
CA PRO A 49 -100.10 -73.02 -66.32
C PRO A 49 -101.07 -74.16 -66.80
N LEU A 50 -100.53 -75.32 -67.23
CA LEU A 50 -101.15 -76.63 -67.55
C LEU A 50 -101.87 -76.71 -68.93
N THR A 51 -101.33 -77.34 -70.00
CA THR A 51 -100.88 -78.74 -70.28
C THR A 51 -102.00 -79.75 -70.61
N PHE A 52 -101.96 -80.33 -71.83
CA PHE A 52 -101.89 -81.78 -72.17
C PHE A 52 -102.07 -81.89 -73.71
N TYR A 53 -101.09 -82.38 -74.48
CA TYR A 53 -100.75 -83.77 -74.82
C TYR A 53 -101.52 -84.38 -76.03
N LEU A 54 -100.72 -84.83 -77.00
CA LEU A 54 -100.85 -85.96 -77.95
C LEU A 54 -101.91 -87.04 -77.58
N PRO A 55 -102.47 -87.83 -78.55
CA PRO A 55 -101.63 -88.52 -79.55
C PRO A 55 -102.25 -88.95 -80.92
N SER A 56 -101.38 -89.65 -81.67
CA SER A 56 -101.68 -90.80 -82.55
C SER A 56 -102.07 -90.59 -84.01
N CYS A 57 -101.20 -91.14 -84.86
CA CYS A 57 -101.42 -91.59 -86.22
C CYS A 57 -102.70 -92.43 -86.42
N HIS A 58 -103.23 -92.43 -87.65
CA HIS A 58 -103.40 -93.67 -88.42
C HIS A 58 -103.31 -93.41 -89.94
N CYS A 59 -103.31 -94.49 -90.73
CA CYS A 59 -102.86 -94.50 -92.12
C CYS A 59 -103.98 -94.90 -93.12
N LEU A 60 -103.60 -94.90 -94.41
CA LEU A 60 -104.17 -95.64 -95.55
C LEU A 60 -105.25 -94.99 -96.45
N ASP A 61 -105.25 -95.55 -97.67
CA ASP A 61 -106.26 -95.66 -98.72
C ASP A 61 -106.65 -94.52 -99.70
N ASP A 62 -105.94 -94.50 -100.82
CA ASP A 62 -106.40 -95.01 -102.15
C ASP A 62 -107.32 -94.18 -103.10
N LYS A 63 -106.82 -94.02 -104.34
CA LYS A 63 -107.53 -93.99 -105.65
C LYS A 63 -108.52 -92.86 -106.06
N LYS A 64 -108.05 -92.09 -107.08
CA LYS A 64 -108.58 -91.96 -108.49
C LYS A 64 -109.21 -90.63 -108.99
N LYS A 65 -108.61 -90.18 -110.12
CA LYS A 65 -109.21 -89.53 -111.33
C LYS A 65 -109.74 -88.08 -111.18
N GLN A 66 -109.80 -87.23 -112.22
CA GLN A 66 -109.53 -87.35 -113.69
C GLN A 66 -108.76 -86.05 -114.13
N TYR A 67 -107.81 -86.00 -115.08
CA TYR A 67 -107.91 -86.08 -116.58
C TYR A 67 -108.96 -85.10 -117.17
N ASP A 68 -108.74 -84.33 -118.25
CA ASP A 68 -107.86 -84.39 -119.45
C ASP A 68 -107.47 -82.94 -119.94
N ASN A 69 -106.32 -82.61 -120.57
CA ASN A 69 -105.93 -82.67 -122.02
C ASN A 69 -106.73 -81.70 -122.98
N VAL A 70 -106.22 -81.12 -124.09
CA VAL A 70 -104.95 -81.24 -124.86
C VAL A 70 -104.72 -80.09 -125.93
N LYS A 71 -103.47 -79.92 -126.42
CA LYS A 71 -102.99 -79.28 -127.72
C LYS A 71 -103.17 -77.76 -128.00
N PHE A 72 -102.59 -77.15 -129.06
CA PHE A 72 -101.24 -77.17 -129.73
C PHE A 72 -101.21 -76.23 -130.99
N ASN A 73 -100.02 -75.91 -131.54
CA ASN A 73 -99.69 -75.08 -132.75
C ASN A 73 -99.88 -73.53 -132.64
N MET A 74 -99.01 -72.63 -133.14
CA MET A 74 -98.13 -72.51 -134.36
C MET A 74 -98.93 -71.91 -135.55
N GLU A 75 -98.57 -70.81 -136.23
CA GLU A 75 -97.35 -70.43 -137.03
C GLU A 75 -97.11 -68.89 -137.01
N LEU A 76 -95.87 -68.34 -136.93
CA LEU A 76 -94.83 -68.11 -137.97
C LEU A 76 -95.12 -67.03 -139.05
N ARG A 77 -94.28 -65.97 -139.10
CA ARG A 77 -93.61 -65.36 -140.28
C ARG A 77 -92.56 -64.34 -139.82
N GLU A 78 -91.27 -64.55 -140.10
CA GLU A 78 -90.51 -64.16 -141.33
C GLU A 78 -90.08 -62.68 -141.34
N LYS A 79 -88.79 -62.35 -141.15
CA LYS A 79 -87.71 -62.16 -142.17
C LYS A 79 -87.51 -60.67 -142.53
N ASP A 80 -86.34 -60.16 -142.94
CA ASP A 80 -84.97 -60.70 -143.10
C ASP A 80 -84.01 -59.57 -142.62
N LEU A 81 -83.00 -59.86 -141.77
CA LEU A 81 -81.58 -60.03 -142.13
C LEU A 81 -80.84 -58.76 -142.65
N ASN A 82 -79.54 -58.67 -142.28
CA ASN A 82 -78.46 -57.98 -143.03
C ASN A 82 -78.41 -56.43 -143.02
N GLU A 83 -77.30 -55.68 -143.23
CA GLU A 83 -75.82 -55.86 -143.30
C GLU A 83 -75.21 -54.44 -143.00
N VAL A 84 -74.13 -54.26 -142.20
CA VAL A 84 -73.88 -53.01 -141.40
C VAL A 84 -73.96 -51.69 -142.19
N LEU A 85 -74.46 -50.66 -141.49
CA LEU A 85 -74.28 -49.21 -141.70
C LEU A 85 -73.26 -48.90 -142.82
N ALA A 86 -73.81 -48.65 -144.01
CA ALA A 86 -73.14 -48.88 -145.29
C ALA A 86 -71.77 -48.20 -145.48
N PRO A 87 -70.87 -48.79 -146.31
CA PRO A 87 -69.69 -48.22 -146.98
C PRO A 87 -68.85 -46.98 -146.57
N GLU A 88 -69.21 -46.05 -145.67
CA GLU A 88 -68.55 -44.72 -145.60
C GLU A 88 -68.37 -44.14 -144.17
N HIS A 89 -67.43 -44.67 -143.36
CA HIS A 89 -67.01 -44.13 -142.06
C HIS A 89 -65.49 -44.28 -141.72
N PRO A 90 -64.80 -43.25 -141.16
CA PRO A 90 -63.39 -43.02 -141.52
C PRO A 90 -62.27 -43.32 -140.47
N ALA A 91 -61.70 -44.53 -140.46
CA ALA A 91 -60.33 -44.80 -139.97
C ALA A 91 -59.55 -45.98 -140.65
N LEU A 92 -60.13 -46.63 -141.67
CA LEU A 92 -59.55 -47.61 -142.59
C LEU A 92 -59.36 -47.10 -144.07
N GLU A 93 -60.42 -46.63 -144.74
CA GLU A 93 -60.53 -46.00 -146.09
C GLU A 93 -59.52 -44.90 -146.44
N ARG A 94 -58.72 -44.42 -145.49
CA ARG A 94 -57.64 -43.47 -145.76
C ARG A 94 -56.65 -44.09 -146.75
N PHE A 95 -56.70 -45.42 -146.97
CA PHE A 95 -56.65 -45.95 -148.33
C PHE A 95 -57.89 -46.72 -148.82
N GLN A 96 -58.37 -46.44 -150.04
CA GLN A 96 -59.65 -46.95 -150.58
C GLN A 96 -59.73 -48.46 -150.94
N ASN A 97 -58.78 -49.30 -150.53
CA ASN A 97 -59.01 -50.76 -150.44
C ASN A 97 -59.47 -51.18 -149.04
N ALA A 98 -59.12 -50.36 -148.07
CA ALA A 98 -59.85 -50.21 -146.85
C ALA A 98 -61.08 -49.26 -147.04
N LEU A 99 -61.50 -48.92 -148.29
CA LEU A 99 -62.90 -48.73 -148.77
C LEU A 99 -63.35 -49.95 -149.57
N LYS A 100 -62.90 -51.14 -149.20
CA LYS A 100 -63.41 -52.39 -149.77
C LYS A 100 -63.54 -53.45 -148.71
N ASP A 101 -62.48 -53.62 -147.92
CA ASP A 101 -62.57 -54.22 -146.59
C ASP A 101 -63.60 -53.50 -145.73
N HIS A 102 -63.61 -52.17 -145.69
CA HIS A 102 -64.59 -51.41 -144.93
C HIS A 102 -66.03 -51.69 -145.36
N LEU A 103 -66.32 -51.83 -146.66
CA LEU A 103 -67.66 -52.10 -147.17
C LEU A 103 -68.05 -53.58 -147.01
N LEU A 104 -67.08 -54.48 -147.17
CA LEU A 104 -67.30 -55.93 -147.09
C LEU A 104 -67.32 -56.43 -145.65
N ARG A 105 -66.50 -55.88 -144.75
CA ARG A 105 -66.64 -56.06 -143.30
C ARG A 105 -67.89 -55.37 -142.77
N GLN A 106 -68.32 -54.25 -143.36
CA GLN A 106 -69.67 -53.71 -143.11
C GLN A 106 -70.69 -54.83 -143.35
N ILE A 107 -70.63 -55.38 -144.56
CA ILE A 107 -71.57 -56.39 -145.03
C ILE A 107 -71.47 -57.63 -144.14
N GLU A 108 -70.33 -58.29 -144.03
CA GLU A 108 -70.14 -59.42 -143.12
C GLU A 108 -70.57 -59.12 -141.67
N HIS A 109 -70.48 -57.90 -141.13
CA HIS A 109 -70.81 -57.60 -139.73
C HIS A 109 -72.32 -57.57 -139.34
N LEU A 110 -73.35 -57.34 -140.20
CA LEU A 110 -74.75 -57.71 -139.81
C LEU A 110 -75.18 -59.10 -140.32
N LYS A 111 -74.43 -59.74 -141.22
CA LYS A 111 -74.55 -61.21 -141.36
C LYS A 111 -74.03 -61.91 -140.11
N GLU A 112 -72.86 -61.50 -139.64
CA GLU A 112 -72.28 -61.94 -138.38
C GLU A 112 -73.13 -61.46 -137.21
N GLU A 113 -73.59 -60.22 -137.10
CA GLU A 113 -74.47 -59.86 -135.97
C GLU A 113 -75.80 -60.62 -136.01
N THR A 114 -76.48 -60.82 -137.16
CA THR A 114 -77.71 -61.64 -137.16
C THR A 114 -77.42 -63.11 -136.84
N PHE A 115 -76.32 -63.68 -137.33
CA PHE A 115 -75.86 -65.03 -136.95
C PHE A 115 -75.41 -65.10 -135.49
N VAL A 116 -74.82 -64.04 -134.93
CA VAL A 116 -74.41 -63.88 -133.54
C VAL A 116 -75.64 -63.66 -132.66
N TYR A 117 -76.70 -62.99 -133.10
CA TYR A 117 -77.97 -62.90 -132.38
C TYR A 117 -78.73 -64.23 -132.41
N GLU A 118 -78.72 -65.00 -133.52
CA GLU A 118 -79.29 -66.34 -133.53
C GLU A 118 -78.49 -67.34 -132.68
N THR A 119 -77.15 -67.36 -132.83
CA THR A 119 -76.29 -68.25 -132.04
C THR A 119 -76.19 -67.82 -130.59
N ASN A 120 -76.27 -66.51 -130.27
CA ASN A 120 -76.45 -66.05 -128.89
C ASN A 120 -77.84 -66.40 -128.38
N THR A 121 -78.92 -66.36 -129.16
CA THR A 121 -80.24 -66.82 -128.68
C THR A 121 -80.20 -68.32 -128.35
N LYS A 122 -79.53 -69.15 -129.17
CA LYS A 122 -79.31 -70.58 -128.88
C LYS A 122 -78.38 -70.80 -127.69
N LYS A 123 -77.28 -70.04 -127.56
CA LYS A 123 -76.40 -70.05 -126.38
C LYS A 123 -77.14 -69.58 -125.13
N LYS A 124 -77.96 -68.54 -125.18
CA LYS A 124 -78.75 -68.03 -124.04
C LYS A 124 -79.87 -68.98 -123.63
N LEU A 125 -80.36 -69.84 -124.53
CA LEU A 125 -81.22 -70.97 -124.19
C LEU A 125 -80.43 -72.07 -123.45
N ALA A 126 -79.28 -72.49 -123.97
CA ALA A 126 -78.41 -73.46 -123.30
C ALA A 126 -77.88 -72.94 -121.94
N GLU A 127 -77.47 -71.68 -121.87
CA GLU A 127 -77.12 -70.98 -120.63
C GLU A 127 -78.33 -70.85 -119.70
N LYS A 128 -79.56 -70.69 -120.19
CA LYS A 128 -80.76 -70.69 -119.33
C LYS A 128 -81.03 -72.07 -118.74
N GLU A 129 -80.85 -73.13 -119.53
CA GLU A 129 -80.99 -74.52 -119.07
C GLU A 129 -79.88 -74.88 -118.07
N GLN A 130 -78.63 -74.50 -118.35
CA GLN A 130 -77.51 -74.67 -117.44
C GLN A 130 -77.64 -73.81 -116.17
N MET A 131 -78.02 -72.53 -116.27
CA MET A 131 -78.39 -71.69 -115.12
C MET A 131 -79.58 -72.27 -114.35
N GLY A 132 -80.44 -73.08 -114.97
CA GLY A 132 -81.51 -73.82 -114.31
C GLY A 132 -80.98 -74.99 -113.47
N VAL A 133 -79.98 -75.73 -113.99
CA VAL A 133 -79.26 -76.77 -113.24
C VAL A 133 -78.43 -76.14 -112.12
N GLU A 134 -77.65 -75.11 -112.41
CA GLU A 134 -76.85 -74.37 -111.43
C GLU A 134 -77.74 -73.70 -110.38
N ALA A 135 -78.94 -73.20 -110.72
CA ALA A 135 -79.91 -72.72 -109.75
C ALA A 135 -80.48 -73.84 -108.86
N TYR A 136 -80.67 -75.06 -109.38
CA TYR A 136 -81.11 -76.20 -108.58
C TYR A 136 -79.99 -76.72 -107.66
N GLU A 137 -78.75 -76.75 -108.14
CA GLU A 137 -77.58 -77.06 -107.32
C GLU A 137 -77.35 -75.99 -106.24
N LEU A 138 -77.45 -74.70 -106.60
CA LEU A 138 -77.46 -73.59 -105.66
C LEU A 138 -78.62 -73.70 -104.66
N GLN A 139 -79.81 -74.13 -105.07
CA GLN A 139 -80.94 -74.32 -104.15
C GLN A 139 -80.67 -75.48 -103.18
N GLN A 140 -80.02 -76.57 -103.64
CA GLN A 140 -79.59 -77.66 -102.77
C GLN A 140 -78.44 -77.25 -101.83
N VAL A 141 -77.53 -76.38 -102.28
CA VAL A 141 -76.50 -75.74 -101.45
C VAL A 141 -77.12 -74.78 -100.44
N VAL A 142 -78.13 -74.00 -100.82
CA VAL A 142 -78.89 -73.11 -99.92
C VAL A 142 -79.63 -73.91 -98.86
N CYS A 143 -80.26 -75.05 -99.19
CA CYS A 143 -80.86 -75.91 -98.16
C CYS A 143 -79.84 -76.53 -97.20
N LYS A 144 -78.62 -76.85 -97.68
CA LYS A 144 -77.50 -77.26 -96.79
C LYS A 144 -77.02 -76.09 -95.93
N GLN A 145 -76.88 -74.89 -96.51
CA GLN A 145 -76.53 -73.66 -95.80
C GLN A 145 -77.62 -73.24 -94.80
N GLN A 146 -78.90 -73.48 -95.06
CA GLN A 146 -80.00 -73.23 -94.14
C GLN A 146 -79.90 -74.14 -92.91
N LYS A 147 -79.65 -75.45 -93.09
CA LYS A 147 -79.37 -76.34 -91.96
C LYS A 147 -78.12 -75.93 -91.18
N ILE A 148 -77.04 -75.58 -91.88
CA ILE A 148 -75.81 -75.07 -91.25
C ILE A 148 -76.07 -73.73 -90.52
N LEU A 149 -77.00 -72.89 -91.02
CA LEU A 149 -77.42 -71.66 -90.34
C LEU A 149 -78.36 -71.95 -89.16
N GLU A 150 -79.20 -72.97 -89.20
CA GLU A 150 -79.98 -73.44 -88.06
C GLU A 150 -79.07 -73.99 -86.96
N GLU A 151 -78.09 -74.83 -87.32
CA GLU A 151 -76.99 -75.28 -86.45
C GLU A 151 -76.18 -74.09 -85.90
N TYR A 152 -75.84 -73.08 -86.71
CA TYR A 152 -75.17 -71.88 -86.22
C TYR A 152 -76.07 -71.00 -85.34
N ILE A 153 -77.38 -70.95 -85.57
CA ILE A 153 -78.33 -70.22 -84.70
C ILE A 153 -78.47 -70.94 -83.36
N GLU A 154 -78.49 -72.27 -83.33
CA GLU A 154 -78.49 -73.06 -82.11
C GLU A 154 -77.15 -72.93 -81.36
N ASN A 155 -76.02 -73.02 -82.07
CA ASN A 155 -74.69 -72.74 -81.50
C ASN A 155 -74.55 -71.30 -81.00
N VAL A 156 -75.14 -70.29 -81.67
CA VAL A 156 -75.17 -68.90 -81.21
C VAL A 156 -76.07 -68.72 -79.99
N LYS A 157 -77.20 -69.42 -79.89
CA LYS A 157 -78.05 -69.44 -78.68
C LYS A 157 -77.33 -70.09 -77.50
N ASN A 158 -76.64 -71.20 -77.73
CA ASN A 158 -75.86 -71.89 -76.70
C ASN A 158 -74.65 -71.04 -76.28
N ALA A 159 -73.98 -70.37 -77.22
CA ALA A 159 -72.91 -69.43 -76.94
C ALA A 159 -73.40 -68.13 -76.28
N SER A 160 -74.62 -67.66 -76.56
CA SER A 160 -75.20 -66.50 -75.85
C SER A 160 -75.63 -66.86 -74.44
N ALA A 161 -76.21 -68.06 -74.22
CA ALA A 161 -76.53 -68.56 -72.89
C ALA A 161 -75.26 -68.74 -72.05
N ALA A 162 -74.25 -69.46 -72.57
CA ALA A 162 -72.96 -69.61 -71.90
C ALA A 162 -72.24 -68.27 -71.69
N ARG A 163 -72.41 -67.29 -72.59
CA ARG A 163 -71.91 -65.92 -72.39
C ARG A 163 -72.69 -65.18 -71.31
N GLU A 164 -74.01 -65.36 -71.19
CA GLU A 164 -74.83 -64.72 -70.15
C GLU A 164 -74.55 -65.32 -68.76
N GLU A 165 -74.33 -66.63 -68.68
CA GLU A 165 -73.82 -67.34 -67.49
C GLU A 165 -72.42 -66.82 -67.13
N LEU A 166 -71.46 -66.82 -68.07
CA LEU A 166 -70.12 -66.29 -67.84
C LEU A 166 -70.13 -64.77 -67.55
N GLU A 167 -71.08 -64.00 -68.08
CA GLU A 167 -71.27 -62.59 -67.72
C GLU A 167 -71.89 -62.41 -66.34
N PHE A 168 -72.70 -63.36 -65.85
CA PHE A 168 -73.22 -63.37 -64.49
C PHE A 168 -72.10 -63.73 -63.52
N GLU A 169 -71.37 -64.83 -63.75
CA GLU A 169 -70.17 -65.19 -63.00
C GLU A 169 -69.15 -64.05 -63.00
N LEU A 170 -68.89 -63.42 -64.14
CA LEU A 170 -67.95 -62.29 -64.25
C LEU A 170 -68.49 -61.00 -63.62
N LYS A 171 -69.80 -60.85 -63.40
CA LYS A 171 -70.38 -59.78 -62.55
C LYS A 171 -70.18 -60.13 -61.07
N GLU A 172 -70.38 -61.38 -60.67
CA GLU A 172 -70.17 -61.87 -59.31
C GLU A 172 -68.68 -61.83 -58.91
N TYR A 173 -67.77 -62.38 -59.73
CA TYR A 173 -66.32 -62.22 -59.57
C TYR A 173 -65.87 -60.76 -59.59
N LYS A 174 -66.53 -59.85 -60.33
CA LYS A 174 -66.24 -58.41 -60.24
C LYS A 174 -66.80 -57.75 -58.98
N ALA A 175 -67.89 -58.25 -58.40
CA ALA A 175 -68.41 -57.78 -57.11
C ALA A 175 -67.51 -58.30 -55.96
N ASN A 176 -67.13 -59.57 -56.01
CA ASN A 176 -66.22 -60.22 -55.07
C ASN A 176 -64.83 -59.59 -55.15
N HIS A 177 -64.21 -59.48 -56.33
CA HIS A 177 -62.93 -58.78 -56.52
C HIS A 177 -63.02 -57.31 -56.08
N LYS A 178 -64.15 -56.62 -56.27
CA LYS A 178 -64.32 -55.25 -55.73
C LYS A 178 -64.33 -55.25 -54.20
N SER A 179 -65.10 -56.15 -53.58
CA SER A 179 -65.13 -56.30 -52.12
C SER A 179 -63.77 -56.70 -51.56
N GLU A 180 -63.04 -57.58 -52.24
CA GLU A 180 -61.67 -57.96 -51.93
C GLU A 180 -60.69 -56.81 -52.13
N THR A 181 -60.79 -55.99 -53.17
CA THR A 181 -59.96 -54.78 -53.29
C THR A 181 -60.33 -53.70 -52.29
N ASP A 182 -61.60 -53.52 -51.96
CA ASP A 182 -62.04 -52.54 -50.95
C ASP A 182 -61.64 -53.00 -49.54
N ASN A 183 -61.63 -54.31 -49.29
CA ASN A 183 -61.09 -54.89 -48.06
C ASN A 183 -59.56 -54.85 -48.04
N LEU A 184 -58.88 -55.17 -49.15
CA LEU A 184 -57.43 -55.05 -49.26
C LEU A 184 -56.98 -53.59 -49.12
N LEU A 185 -57.75 -52.61 -49.61
CA LEU A 185 -57.52 -51.18 -49.39
C LEU A 185 -57.82 -50.71 -47.95
N LYS A 186 -58.64 -51.43 -47.17
CA LYS A 186 -58.76 -51.23 -45.72
C LYS A 186 -57.58 -51.85 -45.01
N MET A 187 -57.25 -53.11 -45.28
CA MET A 187 -56.08 -53.80 -44.74
C MET A 187 -54.78 -53.07 -45.09
N GLU A 188 -54.66 -52.43 -46.26
CA GLU A 188 -53.54 -51.56 -46.64
C GLU A 188 -53.53 -50.20 -45.92
N LYS A 189 -54.67 -49.72 -45.41
CA LYS A 189 -54.72 -48.52 -44.56
C LYS A 189 -54.37 -48.90 -43.14
N GLU A 190 -54.99 -49.96 -42.61
CA GLU A 190 -54.68 -50.55 -41.31
C GLU A 190 -53.20 -50.99 -41.24
N GLU A 191 -52.62 -51.54 -42.31
CA GLU A 191 -51.19 -51.88 -42.37
C GLU A 191 -50.29 -50.65 -42.44
N LYS A 192 -50.70 -49.57 -43.12
CA LYS A 192 -49.97 -48.28 -43.11
C LYS A 192 -50.10 -47.55 -41.77
N GLU A 193 -51.25 -47.64 -41.13
CA GLU A 193 -51.51 -47.10 -39.78
C GLU A 193 -50.68 -47.88 -38.76
N LEU A 194 -50.69 -49.22 -38.79
CA LEU A 194 -49.82 -50.08 -37.99
C LEU A 194 -48.32 -49.89 -38.31
N ARG A 195 -47.93 -49.62 -39.56
CA ARG A 195 -46.55 -49.21 -39.90
C ARG A 195 -46.20 -47.86 -39.29
N ASN A 196 -47.08 -46.87 -39.39
CA ASN A 196 -46.87 -45.55 -38.79
C ASN A 196 -46.81 -45.65 -37.25
N GLU A 197 -47.61 -46.52 -36.63
CA GLU A 197 -47.54 -46.84 -35.20
C GLU A 197 -46.22 -47.57 -34.87
N VAL A 198 -45.81 -48.55 -35.66
CA VAL A 198 -44.52 -49.26 -35.48
C VAL A 198 -43.33 -48.33 -35.71
N GLU A 199 -43.38 -47.39 -36.65
CA GLU A 199 -42.35 -46.37 -36.87
C GLU A 199 -42.35 -45.32 -35.75
N SER A 200 -43.52 -44.93 -35.23
CA SER A 200 -43.67 -44.07 -34.05
C SER A 200 -43.14 -44.75 -32.78
N ILE A 201 -43.46 -46.02 -32.58
CA ILE A 201 -42.96 -46.86 -31.48
C ILE A 201 -41.47 -47.13 -31.65
N ASN A 202 -40.95 -47.35 -32.86
CA ASN A 202 -39.50 -47.48 -33.10
C ASN A 202 -38.76 -46.15 -32.87
N LEU A 203 -39.36 -45.01 -33.22
CA LEU A 203 -38.82 -43.69 -32.90
C LEU A 203 -38.83 -43.45 -31.39
N LEU A 204 -39.90 -43.85 -30.69
CA LEU A 204 -40.00 -43.81 -29.23
C LEU A 204 -39.02 -44.78 -28.57
N LEU A 205 -38.76 -45.95 -29.13
CA LEU A 205 -37.74 -46.90 -28.69
C LEU A 205 -36.32 -46.38 -28.93
N GLN A 206 -36.09 -45.65 -30.02
CA GLN A 206 -34.81 -44.96 -30.24
C GLN A 206 -34.63 -43.78 -29.28
N GLN A 207 -35.67 -42.99 -29.04
CA GLN A 207 -35.65 -41.88 -28.07
C GLN A 207 -35.45 -42.40 -26.64
N THR A 208 -36.16 -43.46 -26.24
CA THR A 208 -35.98 -44.09 -24.92
C THR A 208 -34.63 -44.81 -24.81
N ALA A 209 -34.11 -45.46 -25.85
CA ALA A 209 -32.75 -46.02 -25.85
C ALA A 209 -31.63 -44.96 -25.92
N ILE A 210 -31.95 -43.73 -26.34
CA ILE A 210 -31.08 -42.55 -26.16
C ILE A 210 -31.19 -42.08 -24.70
N TRP A 211 -32.39 -41.87 -24.17
CA TRP A 211 -32.60 -41.48 -22.77
C TRP A 211 -32.03 -42.49 -21.77
N GLU A 212 -32.10 -43.81 -22.03
CA GLU A 212 -31.47 -44.84 -21.21
C GLU A 212 -29.95 -44.72 -21.25
N ARG A 213 -29.35 -44.48 -22.41
CA ARG A 213 -27.89 -44.26 -22.53
C ARG A 213 -27.45 -42.95 -21.89
N ASP A 214 -28.25 -41.89 -22.02
CA ASP A 214 -28.01 -40.59 -21.40
C ASP A 214 -28.14 -40.69 -19.88
N VAL A 215 -29.19 -41.35 -19.37
CA VAL A 215 -29.41 -41.65 -17.95
C VAL A 215 -28.36 -42.61 -17.40
N GLU A 216 -27.91 -43.61 -18.15
CA GLU A 216 -26.74 -44.42 -17.78
C GLU A 216 -25.49 -43.54 -17.68
N SER A 217 -25.27 -42.65 -18.66
CA SER A 217 -24.14 -41.73 -18.65
C SER A 217 -24.19 -40.81 -17.43
N ASP A 218 -25.35 -40.22 -17.11
CA ASP A 218 -25.63 -39.39 -15.95
C ASP A 218 -25.55 -40.17 -14.65
N ILE A 219 -25.91 -41.45 -14.63
CA ILE A 219 -25.67 -42.35 -13.51
C ILE A 219 -24.16 -42.62 -13.36
N THR A 220 -23.37 -42.74 -14.42
CA THR A 220 -21.91 -42.85 -14.30
C THR A 220 -21.26 -41.54 -13.88
N ILE A 221 -21.73 -40.39 -14.38
CA ILE A 221 -21.29 -39.06 -14.00
C ILE A 221 -21.67 -38.79 -12.54
N SER A 222 -22.88 -39.12 -12.13
CA SER A 222 -23.36 -39.04 -10.74
C SER A 222 -22.60 -39.99 -9.83
N LYS A 223 -22.27 -41.23 -10.24
CA LYS A 223 -21.37 -42.13 -9.49
C LYS A 223 -19.95 -41.55 -9.37
N ARG A 224 -19.41 -40.92 -10.42
CA ARG A 224 -18.10 -40.23 -10.38
C ARG A 224 -18.15 -38.96 -9.51
N MET A 225 -19.24 -38.20 -9.55
CA MET A 225 -19.45 -36.96 -8.80
C MET A 225 -19.72 -37.25 -7.32
N THR A 226 -20.51 -38.27 -6.98
CA THR A 226 -20.69 -38.72 -5.60
C THR A 226 -19.41 -39.31 -5.03
N GLU A 227 -18.63 -40.08 -5.80
CA GLU A 227 -17.31 -40.55 -5.36
C GLU A 227 -16.27 -39.41 -5.23
N LYS A 228 -16.33 -38.39 -6.10
CA LYS A 228 -15.54 -37.15 -5.97
C LYS A 228 -15.95 -36.39 -4.71
N THR A 229 -17.23 -36.12 -4.52
CA THR A 229 -17.80 -35.48 -3.34
C THR A 229 -17.48 -36.26 -2.06
N ARG A 230 -17.50 -37.60 -2.08
CA ARG A 230 -17.08 -38.44 -0.94
C ARG A 230 -15.59 -38.30 -0.66
N LYS A 231 -14.74 -38.29 -1.69
CA LYS A 231 -13.29 -38.03 -1.54
C LYS A 231 -13.03 -36.62 -1.02
N ASP A 232 -13.76 -35.63 -1.48
CA ASP A 232 -13.62 -34.22 -1.08
C ASP A 232 -14.22 -33.97 0.33
N GLN A 233 -15.31 -34.65 0.72
CA GLN A 233 -15.77 -34.74 2.10
C GLN A 233 -14.71 -35.40 3.00
N ILE A 234 -14.02 -36.45 2.55
CA ILE A 234 -12.92 -37.08 3.31
C ILE A 234 -11.72 -36.13 3.44
N LYS A 235 -11.42 -35.28 2.44
CA LYS A 235 -10.44 -34.20 2.58
C LYS A 235 -10.92 -33.17 3.60
N LEU A 236 -12.14 -32.64 3.44
CA LEU A 236 -12.73 -31.66 4.35
C LEU A 236 -12.81 -32.15 5.79
N MET A 237 -13.13 -33.43 6.05
CA MET A 237 -13.07 -34.02 7.39
C MET A 237 -11.64 -34.11 7.93
N LYS A 238 -10.64 -34.42 7.09
CA LYS A 238 -9.22 -34.40 7.50
C LYS A 238 -8.74 -32.98 7.79
N ASP A 239 -9.13 -32.01 6.98
CA ASP A 239 -8.72 -30.60 7.12
C ASP A 239 -9.46 -29.91 8.26
N LYS A 240 -10.74 -30.23 8.48
CA LYS A 240 -11.48 -29.87 9.69
C LYS A 240 -10.81 -30.47 10.93
N ARG A 241 -10.43 -31.75 10.91
CA ARG A 241 -9.64 -32.35 12.02
C ARG A 241 -8.29 -31.66 12.24
N LYS A 242 -7.61 -31.16 11.20
CA LYS A 242 -6.41 -30.30 11.37
C LYS A 242 -6.77 -28.97 12.03
N GLN A 243 -7.83 -28.30 11.56
CA GLN A 243 -8.33 -27.06 12.15
C GLN A 243 -8.71 -27.26 13.61
N ASP A 244 -9.37 -28.36 13.98
CA ASP A 244 -9.78 -28.64 15.35
C ASP A 244 -8.57 -28.90 16.27
N VAL A 245 -7.50 -29.51 15.77
CA VAL A 245 -6.22 -29.62 16.49
C VAL A 245 -5.53 -28.26 16.65
N VAL A 246 -5.64 -27.36 15.66
CA VAL A 246 -5.12 -25.98 15.76
C VAL A 246 -5.97 -25.15 16.73
N LEU A 247 -7.30 -25.25 16.67
CA LEU A 247 -8.22 -24.61 17.60
C LEU A 247 -7.99 -25.10 19.03
N TYR A 248 -7.79 -26.41 19.26
CA TYR A 248 -7.44 -26.93 20.58
C TYR A 248 -6.10 -26.36 21.10
N ARG A 249 -5.08 -26.24 20.25
CA ARG A 249 -3.81 -25.60 20.62
C ARG A 249 -4.00 -24.11 20.95
N LEU A 250 -4.72 -23.37 20.12
CA LEU A 250 -5.03 -21.96 20.36
C LEU A 250 -5.84 -21.77 21.64
N GLN A 251 -6.82 -22.63 21.90
CA GLN A 251 -7.61 -22.63 23.14
C GLN A 251 -6.74 -22.94 24.37
N THR A 252 -5.78 -23.87 24.24
CA THR A 252 -4.82 -24.18 25.32
C THR A 252 -3.88 -23.00 25.58
N GLU A 253 -3.41 -22.31 24.54
CA GLU A 253 -2.61 -21.08 24.69
C GLU A 253 -3.42 -19.90 25.23
N VAL A 254 -4.69 -19.77 24.86
CA VAL A 254 -5.62 -18.79 25.45
C VAL A 254 -5.80 -19.06 26.94
N TRP A 255 -6.11 -20.29 27.35
CA TRP A 255 -6.19 -20.65 28.77
C TRP A 255 -4.88 -20.41 29.53
N ARG A 256 -3.71 -20.71 28.91
CA ARG A 256 -2.41 -20.39 29.51
C ARG A 256 -2.24 -18.87 29.72
N LEU A 257 -2.54 -18.07 28.69
CA LEU A 257 -2.45 -16.61 28.75
C LEU A 257 -3.47 -15.99 29.72
N GLU A 258 -4.68 -16.55 29.83
CA GLU A 258 -5.68 -16.16 30.83
C GLU A 258 -5.16 -16.42 32.24
N THR A 259 -4.62 -17.61 32.53
CA THR A 259 -4.02 -17.87 33.86
C THR A 259 -2.76 -17.04 34.14
N GLU A 260 -1.97 -16.69 33.12
CA GLU A 260 -0.83 -15.77 33.27
C GLU A 260 -1.29 -14.33 33.54
N LEU A 261 -2.41 -13.91 32.94
CA LEU A 261 -3.03 -12.61 33.15
C LEU A 261 -3.64 -12.51 34.56
N GLU A 262 -4.42 -13.50 35.01
CA GLU A 262 -4.90 -13.58 36.40
C GLU A 262 -3.74 -13.51 37.41
N VAL A 263 -2.63 -14.20 37.13
CA VAL A 263 -1.41 -14.19 37.96
C VAL A 263 -0.64 -12.86 37.87
N VAL A 264 -0.86 -12.04 36.83
CA VAL A 264 -0.33 -10.67 36.74
C VAL A 264 -1.24 -9.68 37.48
N ASP A 265 -2.56 -9.79 37.33
CA ASP A 265 -3.53 -8.93 38.00
C ASP A 265 -3.49 -9.10 39.52
N MET A 266 -3.41 -10.34 40.01
CA MET A 266 -3.16 -10.62 41.44
C MET A 266 -1.84 -10.02 41.95
N LYS A 267 -0.81 -9.88 41.09
CA LYS A 267 0.44 -9.17 41.45
C LYS A 267 0.26 -7.66 41.40
N LEU A 268 -0.54 -7.13 40.49
CA LEU A 268 -0.88 -5.70 40.43
C LEU A 268 -1.63 -5.30 41.70
N GLU A 269 -2.69 -6.02 42.11
CA GLU A 269 -3.40 -5.75 43.36
C GLU A 269 -2.48 -5.75 44.59
N VAL A 270 -1.52 -6.69 44.66
CA VAL A 270 -0.51 -6.73 45.73
C VAL A 270 0.41 -5.50 45.65
N LYS A 271 0.87 -5.11 44.46
CA LYS A 271 1.74 -3.94 44.27
C LYS A 271 1.02 -2.60 44.35
N GLU A 272 -0.31 -2.58 44.27
CA GLU A 272 -1.12 -1.40 44.56
C GLU A 272 -1.34 -1.25 46.06
N ARG A 273 -1.66 -2.32 46.79
CA ARG A 273 -1.69 -2.29 48.26
C ARG A 273 -0.33 -1.94 48.87
N GLU A 274 0.78 -2.52 48.39
CA GLU A 274 2.13 -2.10 48.81
C GLU A 274 2.39 -0.60 48.52
N ARG A 275 1.85 -0.06 47.42
CA ARG A 275 1.99 1.36 47.07
C ARG A 275 1.14 2.26 47.97
N GLU A 276 -0.06 1.82 48.35
CA GLU A 276 -0.94 2.52 49.29
C GLU A 276 -0.34 2.53 50.71
N GLU A 277 0.15 1.38 51.19
CA GLU A 277 0.89 1.28 52.47
C GLU A 277 2.12 2.19 52.49
N LEU A 278 2.93 2.20 51.41
CA LEU A 278 4.08 3.10 51.28
C LEU A 278 3.67 4.57 51.16
N ALA A 279 2.57 4.89 50.48
CA ALA A 279 2.05 6.26 50.38
C ALA A 279 1.53 6.76 51.73
N GLN A 280 0.87 5.90 52.52
CA GLN A 280 0.48 6.20 53.89
C GLN A 280 1.72 6.41 54.78
N ALA A 281 2.72 5.52 54.72
CA ALA A 281 3.96 5.68 55.49
C ALA A 281 4.74 6.97 55.12
N VAL A 282 4.71 7.39 53.85
CA VAL A 282 5.25 8.69 53.41
C VAL A 282 4.40 9.86 53.92
N ALA A 283 3.07 9.75 53.95
CA ALA A 283 2.20 10.77 54.53
C ALA A 283 2.41 10.92 56.05
N GLU A 284 2.48 9.82 56.79
CA GLU A 284 2.81 9.78 58.22
C GLU A 284 4.22 10.34 58.49
N GLY A 285 5.20 9.99 57.65
CA GLY A 285 6.53 10.57 57.68
C GLY A 285 6.54 12.09 57.44
N ASN A 286 5.77 12.58 56.46
CA ASN A 286 5.64 14.00 56.18
C ASN A 286 4.96 14.76 57.33
N THR A 287 3.85 14.25 57.88
CA THR A 287 3.21 14.88 59.06
C THR A 287 4.13 14.89 60.29
N SER A 288 4.98 13.87 60.45
CA SER A 288 6.02 13.83 61.49
C SER A 288 7.10 14.88 61.25
N ILE A 289 7.50 15.12 59.99
CA ILE A 289 8.45 16.19 59.62
C ILE A 289 7.83 17.58 59.84
N GLU A 290 6.56 17.77 59.49
CA GLU A 290 5.83 19.03 59.74
C GLU A 290 5.68 19.31 61.25
N ALA A 291 5.42 18.27 62.06
CA ALA A 291 5.42 18.38 63.51
C ALA A 291 6.80 18.77 64.07
N LEU A 292 7.88 18.15 63.58
CA LEU A 292 9.26 18.49 63.98
C LEU A 292 9.67 19.91 63.56
N ASP A 293 9.23 20.40 62.40
CA ASP A 293 9.47 21.81 62.01
C ASP A 293 8.61 22.78 62.83
N ALA A 294 7.38 22.41 63.21
CA ALA A 294 6.60 23.19 64.17
C ALA A 294 7.28 23.26 65.55
N GLU A 295 7.77 22.14 66.08
CA GLU A 295 8.56 22.09 67.31
C GLU A 295 9.85 22.93 67.19
N TYR A 296 10.57 22.83 66.07
CA TYR A 296 11.77 23.62 65.81
C TYR A 296 11.47 25.13 65.77
N ARG A 297 10.38 25.56 65.11
CA ARG A 297 9.94 26.96 65.11
C ARG A 297 9.57 27.45 66.52
N CYS A 298 8.88 26.63 67.31
CA CYS A 298 8.54 26.94 68.71
C CYS A 298 9.78 27.02 69.60
N LEU A 299 10.73 26.10 69.45
CA LEU A 299 12.01 26.08 70.16
C LEU A 299 12.86 27.31 69.78
N MET A 300 12.93 27.65 68.50
CA MET A 300 13.66 28.82 68.01
C MET A 300 13.01 30.13 68.48
N HIS A 301 11.68 30.21 68.57
CA HIS A 301 10.98 31.34 69.18
C HIS A 301 11.29 31.45 70.69
N SER A 302 11.26 30.32 71.41
CA SER A 302 11.62 30.25 72.83
C SER A 302 13.08 30.69 73.06
N TRP A 303 14.02 30.17 72.25
CA TRP A 303 15.43 30.52 72.31
C TRP A 303 15.67 32.01 72.00
N ASN A 304 15.04 32.55 70.96
CA ASN A 304 15.09 34.00 70.67
C ASN A 304 14.53 34.83 71.83
N SER A 305 13.45 34.39 72.48
CA SER A 305 12.90 35.05 73.68
C SER A 305 13.88 35.02 74.86
N VAL A 306 14.57 33.89 75.08
CA VAL A 306 15.64 33.76 76.08
C VAL A 306 16.84 34.67 75.74
N VAL A 307 17.26 34.75 74.47
CA VAL A 307 18.33 35.65 74.02
C VAL A 307 17.96 37.12 74.23
N VAL A 308 16.70 37.51 73.96
CA VAL A 308 16.19 38.86 74.27
C VAL A 308 16.15 39.11 75.78
N ALA A 309 15.75 38.11 76.58
CA ALA A 309 15.74 38.21 78.05
C ALA A 309 17.15 38.30 78.65
N ILE A 310 18.15 37.65 78.04
CA ILE A 310 19.58 37.81 78.37
C ILE A 310 20.06 39.20 77.98
N SER A 311 19.84 39.64 76.73
CA SER A 311 20.20 40.99 76.27
C SER A 311 19.57 42.11 77.13
N ASN A 312 18.36 41.92 77.62
CA ASN A 312 17.71 42.86 78.53
C ASN A 312 18.27 42.77 79.97
N ARG A 313 18.67 41.58 80.45
CA ARG A 313 19.44 41.45 81.70
C ARG A 313 20.82 42.13 81.58
N ASP A 314 21.51 41.99 80.47
CA ASP A 314 22.82 42.62 80.23
C ASP A 314 22.71 44.15 80.19
N LYS A 315 21.64 44.69 79.58
CA LYS A 315 21.33 46.13 79.64
C LYS A 315 21.11 46.59 81.09
N VAL A 316 20.28 45.88 81.86
CA VAL A 316 20.04 46.20 83.28
C VAL A 316 21.32 46.09 84.11
N LEU A 317 22.14 45.05 83.89
CA LEU A 317 23.43 44.87 84.55
C LEU A 317 24.41 45.98 84.20
N ASN A 318 24.43 46.45 82.95
CA ASN A 318 25.23 47.60 82.53
C ASN A 318 24.74 48.91 83.18
N CYS A 319 23.41 49.14 83.24
CA CYS A 319 22.84 50.27 83.97
C CYS A 319 23.21 50.24 85.47
N VAL A 320 23.05 49.10 86.14
CA VAL A 320 23.44 48.91 87.55
C VAL A 320 24.96 49.07 87.72
N SER A 321 25.77 48.66 86.74
CA SER A 321 27.23 48.87 86.76
C SER A 321 27.58 50.35 86.62
N GLN A 322 26.87 51.11 85.79
CA GLN A 322 27.03 52.57 85.67
C GLN A 322 26.55 53.31 86.92
N GLU A 323 25.50 52.82 87.59
CA GLU A 323 25.06 53.32 88.90
C GLU A 323 26.10 52.99 89.99
N LEU A 324 26.67 51.78 90.00
CA LEU A 324 27.76 51.41 90.91
C LEU A 324 29.02 52.27 90.66
N TYR A 325 29.39 52.55 89.42
CA TYR A 325 30.51 53.46 89.12
C TYR A 325 30.24 54.88 89.62
N LYS A 326 29.00 55.39 89.50
CA LYS A 326 28.62 56.68 90.10
C LYS A 326 28.68 56.64 91.63
N TYR A 327 28.14 55.60 92.27
CA TYR A 327 28.22 55.45 93.72
C TYR A 327 29.67 55.26 94.22
N GLU A 328 30.55 54.65 93.44
CA GLU A 328 31.98 54.62 93.72
C GLU A 328 32.63 56.00 93.58
N GLU A 329 32.26 56.79 92.58
CA GLU A 329 32.74 58.16 92.37
C GLU A 329 32.24 59.09 93.47
N ASP A 330 30.95 59.04 93.82
CA ASP A 330 30.35 59.71 94.97
C ASP A 330 31.00 59.26 96.29
N HIS A 331 31.31 57.97 96.46
CA HIS A 331 32.03 57.50 97.64
C HIS A 331 33.48 58.03 97.68
N LYS A 332 34.18 58.10 96.54
CA LYS A 332 35.51 58.74 96.44
C LYS A 332 35.42 60.24 96.74
N ASN A 333 34.37 60.92 96.28
CA ASN A 333 34.10 62.32 96.59
C ASN A 333 33.84 62.52 98.08
N ILE A 334 32.99 61.71 98.72
CA ILE A 334 32.74 61.72 100.17
C ILE A 334 34.01 61.38 100.98
N LEU A 335 34.89 60.50 100.47
CA LEU A 335 36.19 60.25 101.09
C LEU A 335 37.12 61.46 100.98
N CYS A 336 37.18 62.13 99.83
CA CYS A 336 37.92 63.39 99.64
C CYS A 336 37.37 64.51 100.52
N GLU A 337 36.05 64.68 100.60
CA GLU A 337 35.37 65.64 101.48
C GLU A 337 35.63 65.34 102.94
N THR A 338 35.50 64.09 103.39
CA THR A 338 35.79 63.72 104.79
C THR A 338 37.28 63.82 105.12
N GLU A 339 38.19 63.61 104.16
CA GLU A 339 39.60 63.98 104.32
C GLU A 339 39.82 65.50 104.42
N GLN A 340 39.13 66.30 103.61
CA GLN A 340 39.24 67.74 103.65
C GLN A 340 38.65 68.31 104.94
N ILE A 341 37.52 67.78 105.39
CA ILE A 341 36.94 68.05 106.72
C ILE A 341 37.92 67.62 107.81
N ARG A 342 38.54 66.43 107.77
CA ARG A 342 39.60 66.04 108.73
C ARG A 342 40.79 67.00 108.72
N LYS A 343 41.22 67.48 107.54
CA LYS A 343 42.30 68.47 107.40
C LYS A 343 41.92 69.81 108.04
N LEU A 344 40.69 70.30 107.80
CA LEU A 344 40.13 71.49 108.42
C LEU A 344 39.94 71.32 109.93
N THR A 345 39.36 70.22 110.41
CA THR A 345 39.24 69.88 111.84
C THR A 345 40.62 69.82 112.50
N LYS A 346 41.66 69.29 111.84
CA LYS A 346 43.02 69.30 112.36
C LYS A 346 43.63 70.71 112.40
N GLN A 347 43.31 71.57 111.43
CA GLN A 347 43.67 72.99 111.49
C GLN A 347 42.96 73.69 112.65
N GLU A 348 41.66 73.48 112.84
CA GLU A 348 40.89 74.02 113.97
C GLU A 348 41.35 73.47 115.32
N MET A 349 41.75 72.20 115.41
CA MET A 349 42.40 71.65 116.61
C MET A 349 43.73 72.36 116.88
N LEU A 350 44.58 72.57 115.87
CA LEU A 350 45.82 73.33 116.02
C LEU A 350 45.58 74.81 116.34
N GLN A 351 44.48 75.42 115.88
CA GLN A 351 44.06 76.76 116.31
C GLN A 351 43.58 76.75 117.76
N ASN A 352 42.80 75.75 118.17
CA ASN A 352 42.30 75.60 119.53
C ASN A 352 43.43 75.27 120.53
N GLU A 353 44.43 74.49 120.14
CA GLU A 353 45.66 74.28 120.91
C GLU A 353 46.45 75.59 121.09
N LYS A 354 46.61 76.39 120.03
CA LYS A 354 47.23 77.73 120.12
C LYS A 354 46.43 78.66 121.03
N LEU A 355 45.11 78.72 120.87
CA LEU A 355 44.21 79.52 121.71
C LEU A 355 44.19 79.03 123.16
N THR A 356 44.32 77.73 123.39
CA THR A 356 44.41 77.12 124.73
C THR A 356 45.76 77.42 125.37
N ALA A 357 46.87 77.38 124.62
CA ALA A 357 48.18 77.80 125.10
C ALA A 357 48.22 79.31 125.42
N ILE A 358 47.60 80.14 124.57
CA ILE A 358 47.42 81.59 124.83
C ILE A 358 46.54 81.80 126.07
N LYS A 359 45.45 81.05 126.22
CA LYS A 359 44.58 81.09 127.41
C LYS A 359 45.31 80.64 128.68
N GLN A 360 46.11 79.58 128.63
CA GLN A 360 46.94 79.13 129.76
C GLN A 360 47.99 80.17 130.13
N ARG A 361 48.65 80.79 129.13
CA ARG A 361 49.55 81.94 129.36
C ARG A 361 48.81 83.09 130.02
N ILE A 362 47.67 83.54 129.48
CA ILE A 362 46.89 84.65 130.04
C ILE A 362 46.39 84.32 131.46
N LEU A 363 46.02 83.07 131.74
CA LEU A 363 45.69 82.63 133.10
C LEU A 363 46.90 82.64 134.04
N GLY A 364 48.10 82.29 133.55
CA GLY A 364 49.35 82.45 134.29
C GLY A 364 49.72 83.90 134.54
N ASP A 365 49.55 84.78 133.54
CA ASP A 365 49.74 86.22 133.66
C ASP A 365 48.73 86.83 134.66
N ILE A 366 47.47 86.40 134.64
CA ILE A 366 46.44 86.77 135.64
C ILE A 366 46.79 86.24 137.04
N MET A 367 47.32 85.02 137.15
CA MET A 367 47.76 84.44 138.43
C MET A 367 48.94 85.24 139.01
N ASN A 368 49.91 85.61 138.17
CA ASN A 368 51.04 86.45 138.56
C ASN A 368 50.57 87.85 138.99
N CYS A 369 49.67 88.48 138.24
CA CYS A 369 49.08 89.77 138.62
C CYS A 369 48.29 89.67 139.94
N LYS A 370 47.54 88.59 140.18
CA LYS A 370 46.87 88.36 141.48
C LYS A 370 47.87 88.22 142.62
N ASN A 371 48.91 87.41 142.45
CA ASN A 371 49.95 87.22 143.46
C ASN A 371 50.68 88.53 143.78
N GLN A 372 50.98 89.35 142.76
CA GLN A 372 51.55 90.70 142.95
C GLN A 372 50.58 91.63 143.71
N THR A 373 49.29 91.62 143.37
CA THR A 373 48.28 92.40 144.10
C THR A 373 48.14 91.95 145.55
N GLU A 374 48.16 90.64 145.83
CA GLU A 374 48.14 90.11 147.20
C GLU A 374 49.42 90.44 147.98
N GLU A 375 50.58 90.43 147.32
CA GLU A 375 51.83 90.92 147.90
C GLU A 375 51.75 92.40 148.29
N GLU A 376 51.26 93.27 147.40
CA GLU A 376 51.09 94.70 147.68
C GLU A 376 50.05 94.96 148.77
N ILE A 377 48.93 94.24 148.80
CA ILE A 377 47.98 94.26 149.91
C ILE A 377 48.66 93.81 151.22
N SER A 378 49.58 92.84 151.17
CA SER A 378 50.37 92.45 152.34
C SER A 378 51.34 93.54 152.78
N LYS A 379 51.94 94.30 151.84
CA LYS A 379 52.87 95.41 152.10
C LYS A 379 52.12 96.61 152.69
N GLN A 380 50.95 96.96 152.15
CA GLN A 380 50.03 97.96 152.71
C GLN A 380 49.67 97.62 154.17
N LYS A 381 49.16 96.41 154.44
CA LYS A 381 48.79 95.97 155.81
C LYS A 381 49.98 95.92 156.78
N LYS A 382 51.21 95.76 156.28
CA LYS A 382 52.45 95.88 157.08
C LYS A 382 52.83 97.34 157.35
N LEU A 383 52.53 98.27 156.44
CA LEU A 383 52.76 99.71 156.61
C LEU A 383 51.72 100.36 157.53
N GLU A 384 50.44 100.02 157.41
CA GLU A 384 49.38 100.44 158.35
C GLU A 384 49.70 100.02 159.80
N LYS A 385 50.24 98.80 159.98
CA LYS A 385 50.74 98.28 161.26
C LYS A 385 52.08 98.87 161.72
N LYS A 386 52.77 99.65 160.88
CA LYS A 386 53.92 100.48 161.28
C LYS A 386 53.47 101.87 161.70
N ILE A 387 52.61 102.52 160.91
CA ILE A 387 52.07 103.87 161.20
C ILE A 387 51.37 103.88 162.56
N SER A 388 50.46 102.94 162.80
CA SER A 388 49.75 102.81 164.09
C SER A 388 50.69 102.56 165.28
N ARG A 389 51.79 101.81 165.08
CA ARG A 389 52.85 101.67 166.10
C ARG A 389 53.65 102.95 166.31
N GLN A 390 53.96 103.69 165.24
CA GLN A 390 54.72 104.94 165.33
C GLN A 390 53.91 106.04 166.02
N GLN A 391 52.59 106.09 165.84
CA GLN A 391 51.70 106.98 166.59
C GLN A 391 51.72 106.65 168.09
N ALA A 392 51.52 105.38 168.48
CA ALA A 392 51.57 104.97 169.89
C ALA A 392 52.95 105.22 170.55
N VAL A 393 54.04 105.10 169.79
CA VAL A 393 55.40 105.41 170.27
C VAL A 393 55.63 106.92 170.42
N LEU A 394 54.99 107.77 169.61
CA LEU A 394 55.07 109.22 169.77
C LEU A 394 54.33 109.69 171.04
N GLU A 395 53.12 109.20 171.29
CA GLU A 395 52.38 109.49 172.54
C GLU A 395 53.15 109.01 173.78
N GLN A 396 53.83 107.86 173.71
CA GLN A 396 54.73 107.38 174.76
C GLN A 396 55.90 108.35 175.00
N ILE A 397 56.57 108.78 173.93
CA ILE A 397 57.74 109.68 174.00
C ILE A 397 57.38 111.06 174.56
N GLU A 398 56.23 111.64 174.18
CA GLU A 398 55.78 112.92 174.74
C GLU A 398 55.48 112.83 176.25
N ASN A 399 54.93 111.71 176.71
CA ASN A 399 54.72 111.45 178.14
C ASN A 399 56.04 111.24 178.91
N ASP A 400 57.05 110.63 178.29
CA ASP A 400 58.33 110.35 178.94
C ASP A 400 59.27 111.59 178.94
N ILE A 401 59.22 112.45 177.92
CA ILE A 401 59.92 113.76 177.91
C ILE A 401 59.49 114.63 179.10
N ASN A 402 58.18 114.67 179.40
CA ASN A 402 57.66 115.45 180.52
C ASN A 402 58.14 114.95 181.90
N LYS A 403 58.46 113.66 182.04
CA LYS A 403 59.04 113.10 183.28
C LYS A 403 60.52 113.45 183.40
N VAL A 404 61.30 113.20 182.34
CA VAL A 404 62.74 113.50 182.29
C VAL A 404 63.03 114.98 182.56
N ALA A 405 62.16 115.88 182.11
CA ALA A 405 62.25 117.31 182.43
C ALA A 405 62.18 117.61 183.93
N THR A 406 61.32 116.91 184.68
CA THR A 406 61.21 117.07 186.15
C THR A 406 62.34 116.39 186.91
N GLU A 407 62.83 115.25 186.42
CA GLU A 407 63.93 114.50 187.03
C GLU A 407 65.28 115.22 186.88
N ASN A 408 65.58 115.79 185.70
CA ASN A 408 66.81 116.58 185.49
C ASN A 408 66.93 117.76 186.46
N HIS A 409 65.83 118.46 186.77
CA HIS A 409 65.87 119.62 187.67
C HIS A 409 66.23 119.24 189.12
N ALA A 410 65.85 118.03 189.56
CA ALA A 410 66.28 117.45 190.83
C ALA A 410 67.73 116.90 190.78
N ALA A 411 68.18 116.45 189.62
CA ALA A 411 69.56 116.01 189.40
C ALA A 411 70.56 117.17 189.46
N ASP A 412 70.31 118.28 188.75
CA ASP A 412 71.20 119.46 188.71
C ASP A 412 71.48 120.06 190.10
N THR A 413 70.42 120.19 190.91
CA THR A 413 70.52 120.70 192.29
C THR A 413 71.31 119.76 193.21
N SER A 414 71.31 118.46 192.93
CA SER A 414 72.12 117.46 193.64
C SER A 414 73.58 117.45 193.17
N LEU A 415 73.80 117.60 191.85
CA LEU A 415 75.13 117.62 191.21
C LEU A 415 76.02 118.77 191.74
N ALA A 416 75.41 119.94 191.96
CA ALA A 416 76.10 121.12 192.50
C ALA A 416 76.67 120.92 193.93
N VAL A 417 76.15 119.95 194.68
CA VAL A 417 76.68 119.55 196.00
C VAL A 417 77.81 118.54 195.81
N ALA A 418 77.58 117.48 195.04
CA ALA A 418 78.54 116.40 194.80
C ALA A 418 79.86 116.87 194.16
N ALA A 419 79.81 117.89 193.29
CA ALA A 419 81.00 118.47 192.67
C ALA A 419 82.06 118.92 193.70
N ARG A 420 81.63 119.51 194.83
CA ARG A 420 82.53 120.02 195.89
C ARG A 420 83.19 118.92 196.72
N GLU A 421 82.68 117.68 196.66
CA GLU A 421 83.30 116.51 197.27
C GLU A 421 84.23 115.78 196.30
N CYS A 422 83.95 115.87 194.99
CA CYS A 422 84.74 115.24 193.94
C CYS A 422 86.18 115.79 193.87
N ASP A 423 86.37 117.11 194.01
CA ASP A 423 87.71 117.72 193.96
C ASP A 423 88.65 117.21 195.07
N LYS A 424 88.11 116.87 196.25
CA LYS A 424 88.88 116.22 197.34
C LYS A 424 89.23 114.77 197.03
N LYS A 425 88.52 114.11 196.12
CA LYS A 425 88.80 112.73 195.68
C LYS A 425 89.79 112.70 194.51
N ASN A 426 89.74 113.67 193.59
CA ASN A 426 90.67 113.74 192.44
C ASN A 426 92.14 113.79 192.87
N GLN A 427 92.46 114.49 193.96
CA GLN A 427 93.82 114.54 194.54
C GLN A 427 94.36 113.19 195.03
N LEU A 428 93.50 112.17 195.18
CA LEU A 428 93.86 110.80 195.57
C LEU A 428 93.79 109.80 194.41
N LYS A 429 93.26 110.19 193.24
CA LYS A 429 93.06 109.31 192.08
C LYS A 429 94.27 109.26 191.16
N THR A 430 94.95 110.39 190.95
CA THR A 430 96.18 110.49 190.16
C THR A 430 97.27 109.51 190.61
N HIS A 431 97.33 109.24 191.93
CA HIS A 431 98.22 108.24 192.55
C HIS A 431 98.05 106.80 192.04
N TRP A 432 96.92 106.47 191.39
CA TRP A 432 96.63 105.12 190.89
C TRP A 432 96.66 105.00 189.36
N GLU A 433 96.62 106.11 188.62
CA GLU A 433 96.54 106.10 187.16
C GLU A 433 97.88 105.71 186.51
N GLU A 434 99.01 106.06 187.12
CA GLU A 434 100.35 105.67 186.65
C GLU A 434 100.59 104.14 186.68
N LYS A 435 99.87 103.41 187.53
CA LYS A 435 100.19 102.01 187.85
C LYS A 435 99.72 100.98 186.81
N MET A 436 99.04 101.44 185.75
CA MET A 436 98.42 100.58 184.72
C MET A 436 99.00 100.77 183.31
N PHE A 437 99.95 101.69 183.12
CA PHE A 437 100.54 102.03 181.81
C PHE A 437 101.27 100.85 181.12
N LEU A 438 101.76 99.88 181.89
CA LEU A 438 102.87 99.00 181.48
C LEU A 438 102.48 97.73 180.69
N LEU A 439 101.23 97.56 180.28
CA LEU A 439 100.79 96.42 179.45
C LEU A 439 99.93 96.85 178.25
N LEU A 440 100.52 97.74 177.44
CA LEU A 440 100.67 97.59 175.98
C LEU A 440 99.35 97.38 175.20
N GLU A 441 98.79 98.34 174.46
CA GLU A 441 99.36 99.51 173.75
C GLU A 441 100.26 99.16 172.54
N ASP A 442 100.68 97.90 172.36
CA ASP A 442 101.47 97.48 171.18
C ASP A 442 100.61 97.05 169.98
N GLU A 443 101.07 97.49 168.80
CA GLU A 443 100.66 97.16 167.42
C GLU A 443 99.28 97.64 166.91
N THR A 444 99.31 98.68 166.04
CA THR A 444 98.11 99.38 165.53
C THR A 444 98.13 99.63 164.00
N THR A 445 97.06 99.21 163.28
CA THR A 445 96.52 99.76 162.00
C THR A 445 97.30 99.69 160.65
N ASN A 446 96.56 99.39 159.53
CA ASN A 446 96.38 100.24 158.30
C ASN A 446 96.61 99.64 156.83
N ASN A 447 95.54 99.71 155.99
CA ASN A 447 95.42 100.06 154.53
C ASN A 447 95.73 99.20 153.24
N ILE A 448 94.96 99.54 152.16
CA ILE A 448 95.11 99.42 150.66
C ILE A 448 95.13 98.05 149.92
N ALA A 449 94.15 97.82 149.01
CA ALA A 449 94.30 97.05 147.74
C ALA A 449 93.07 97.13 146.78
N SER A 450 93.16 97.74 145.57
CA SER A 450 91.99 97.86 144.65
C SER A 450 92.22 97.87 143.12
N LEU A 451 93.46 97.85 142.61
CA LEU A 451 93.75 98.28 141.21
C LEU A 451 93.87 97.19 140.12
N HIS A 452 93.84 95.89 140.43
CA HIS A 452 94.25 94.85 139.48
C HIS A 452 93.24 94.46 138.36
N LEU A 453 91.96 94.83 138.46
CA LEU A 453 90.92 94.20 137.63
C LEU A 453 90.93 94.63 136.14
N ALA A 454 91.38 95.84 135.83
CA ALA A 454 91.19 96.48 134.52
C ALA A 454 91.96 95.83 133.36
N ALA A 455 93.10 95.18 133.62
CA ALA A 455 93.94 94.61 132.56
C ALA A 455 93.28 93.43 131.83
N ARG A 456 92.48 92.62 132.53
CA ARG A 456 91.95 91.34 132.06
C ARG A 456 91.00 91.47 130.86
N PHE A 457 90.30 92.60 130.74
CA PHE A 457 89.30 92.84 129.69
C PHE A 457 89.89 92.96 128.27
N ARG A 458 91.10 93.49 128.12
CA ARG A 458 91.70 93.71 126.77
C ARG A 458 92.07 92.39 126.08
N HIS A 459 92.49 91.39 126.85
CA HIS A 459 92.84 90.05 126.34
C HIS A 459 91.63 89.37 125.66
N MET A 460 90.43 89.48 126.25
CA MET A 460 89.21 88.84 125.78
C MET A 460 88.87 89.17 124.32
N LYS A 461 89.07 90.44 123.91
CA LYS A 461 88.66 90.94 122.60
C LYS A 461 89.56 90.47 121.44
N SER A 462 90.81 90.08 121.73
CA SER A 462 91.73 89.52 120.73
C SER A 462 91.40 88.06 120.37
N LEU A 463 90.90 87.29 121.35
CA LEU A 463 90.59 85.88 121.19
C LEU A 463 89.41 85.65 120.23
N ASN A 464 88.38 86.49 120.33
CA ASN A 464 87.13 86.32 119.56
C ASN A 464 87.35 86.33 118.04
N ARG A 465 88.18 87.27 117.54
CA ARG A 465 88.45 87.41 116.09
C ARG A 465 89.30 86.26 115.51
N LYS A 466 89.97 85.47 116.35
CA LYS A 466 90.62 84.22 115.91
C LYS A 466 89.60 83.08 115.76
N LEU A 467 88.58 83.05 116.63
CA LEU A 467 87.55 82.01 116.60
C LEU A 467 86.68 82.08 115.34
N GLU A 468 86.29 83.29 114.90
CA GLU A 468 85.52 83.49 113.66
C GLU A 468 86.22 82.89 112.41
N ILE A 469 87.53 83.10 112.27
CA ILE A 469 88.32 82.58 111.14
C ILE A 469 88.42 81.05 111.19
N THR A 470 88.53 80.45 112.38
CA THR A 470 88.47 78.98 112.52
C THR A 470 87.08 78.41 112.27
N LEU A 471 86.01 79.19 112.52
CA LEU A 471 84.63 78.77 112.32
C LEU A 471 84.33 78.62 110.82
N ALA A 472 84.63 79.64 110.01
CA ALA A 472 84.49 79.58 108.54
C ALA A 472 85.31 78.45 107.89
N LEU A 473 86.51 78.17 108.41
CA LEU A 473 87.32 77.02 107.96
C LEU A 473 86.80 75.66 108.44
N SER A 474 85.91 75.62 109.42
CA SER A 474 85.19 74.41 109.84
C SER A 474 83.92 74.18 109.02
N GLU A 475 83.18 75.24 108.67
CA GLU A 475 81.99 75.17 107.82
C GLU A 475 82.31 74.66 106.42
N ASN A 476 83.40 75.16 105.82
CA ASN A 476 83.84 74.71 104.49
C ASN A 476 84.32 73.24 104.50
N LYS A 477 84.79 72.73 105.65
CA LYS A 477 85.09 71.29 105.83
C LYS A 477 83.81 70.48 106.05
N ASN A 478 82.84 71.01 106.80
CA ASN A 478 81.53 70.37 106.97
C ASN A 478 80.82 70.18 105.62
N ALA A 479 80.85 71.15 104.69
CA ALA A 479 80.24 70.99 103.36
C ALA A 479 80.84 69.81 102.56
N ILE A 480 82.16 69.60 102.63
CA ILE A 480 82.87 68.48 101.98
C ILE A 480 82.60 67.14 102.70
N ILE A 481 82.41 67.17 104.02
CA ILE A 481 82.02 66.00 104.81
C ILE A 481 80.55 65.64 104.56
N GLN A 482 79.66 66.62 104.40
CA GLN A 482 78.23 66.44 104.21
C GLN A 482 77.89 65.85 102.82
N THR A 483 78.55 66.32 101.77
CA THR A 483 78.44 65.69 100.43
C THR A 483 79.02 64.27 100.39
N LYS A 484 80.06 63.98 101.19
CA LYS A 484 80.51 62.60 101.44
C LYS A 484 79.55 61.78 102.31
N LEU A 485 78.84 62.42 103.24
CA LEU A 485 77.82 61.77 104.06
C LEU A 485 76.59 61.41 103.22
N GLU A 486 76.16 62.27 102.29
CA GLU A 486 75.03 62.02 101.38
C GLU A 486 75.32 60.88 100.38
N SER A 487 76.55 60.80 99.86
CA SER A 487 76.97 59.64 99.06
C SER A 487 77.14 58.37 99.89
N GLN A 488 77.50 58.47 101.18
CA GLN A 488 77.46 57.33 102.10
C GLN A 488 76.04 56.96 102.56
N ILE A 489 75.09 57.90 102.60
CA ILE A 489 73.68 57.63 102.93
C ILE A 489 72.99 56.88 101.79
N THR A 490 73.26 57.23 100.53
CA THR A 490 72.75 56.46 99.37
C THR A 490 73.36 55.06 99.33
N ILE A 491 74.68 54.91 99.45
CA ILE A 491 75.33 53.60 99.56
C ILE A 491 74.82 52.80 100.76
N ASN A 492 74.57 53.43 101.91
CA ASN A 492 73.94 52.75 103.06
C ASN A 492 72.46 52.44 102.82
N ALA A 493 71.70 53.19 102.02
CA ALA A 493 70.33 52.84 101.69
C ALA A 493 70.28 51.56 100.84
N ASP A 494 71.14 51.49 99.82
CA ASP A 494 71.25 50.30 98.95
C ASP A 494 71.79 49.09 99.74
N LEU A 495 72.80 49.27 100.59
CA LEU A 495 73.27 48.21 101.49
C LEU A 495 72.21 47.82 102.54
N ASN A 496 71.39 48.73 103.06
CA ASN A 496 70.31 48.38 103.99
C ASN A 496 69.15 47.64 103.29
N ASN A 497 68.89 47.91 102.01
CA ASN A 497 67.94 47.14 101.22
C ASN A 497 68.50 45.73 100.93
N LEU A 498 69.76 45.62 100.50
CA LEU A 498 70.44 44.32 100.33
C LEU A 498 70.52 43.53 101.65
N ILE A 499 70.74 44.21 102.80
CA ILE A 499 70.72 43.60 104.13
C ILE A 499 69.29 43.21 104.56
N LYS A 500 68.24 43.90 104.12
CA LYS A 500 66.85 43.43 104.34
C LYS A 500 66.55 42.17 103.53
N ASP A 501 66.91 42.15 102.25
CA ASP A 501 66.64 41.00 101.38
C ASP A 501 67.46 39.78 101.81
N LEU A 502 68.73 39.96 102.15
CA LEU A 502 69.57 38.91 102.73
C LEU A 502 69.10 38.48 104.13
N ASN A 503 68.57 39.37 104.97
CA ASN A 503 67.94 38.94 106.22
C ASN A 503 66.60 38.23 106.00
N GLY A 504 65.84 38.55 104.95
CA GLY A 504 64.62 37.83 104.58
C GLY A 504 64.94 36.39 104.16
N GLN A 505 65.87 36.23 103.22
CA GLN A 505 66.36 34.92 102.77
C GLN A 505 67.01 34.14 103.93
N LYS A 506 67.81 34.82 104.78
CA LYS A 506 68.39 34.22 105.99
C LYS A 506 67.31 33.76 106.97
N GLN A 507 66.26 34.55 107.25
CA GLN A 507 65.18 34.15 108.16
C GLN A 507 64.32 33.00 107.61
N GLN A 508 64.20 32.90 106.28
CA GLN A 508 63.55 31.75 105.63
C GLN A 508 64.41 30.48 105.78
N LEU A 509 65.72 30.56 105.48
CA LEU A 509 66.66 29.45 105.65
C LEU A 509 66.85 29.05 107.13
N GLU A 510 66.89 30.01 108.06
CA GLU A 510 66.97 29.75 109.51
C GLU A 510 65.67 29.09 110.02
N LYS A 511 64.50 29.45 109.47
CA LYS A 511 63.25 28.73 109.76
C LYS A 511 63.30 27.29 109.26
N GLU A 512 63.59 27.08 107.97
CA GLU A 512 63.64 25.74 107.38
C GLU A 512 64.67 24.84 108.10
N LEU A 513 65.85 25.38 108.38
CA LEU A 513 66.93 24.65 109.06
C LEU A 513 66.59 24.35 110.53
N SER A 514 65.89 25.25 111.24
CA SER A 514 65.33 24.98 112.57
C SER A 514 64.21 23.92 112.54
N ASP A 515 63.30 24.04 111.57
CA ASP A 515 62.17 23.13 111.36
C ASP A 515 62.62 21.70 111.01
N PHE A 516 63.78 21.52 110.38
CA PHE A 516 64.38 20.20 110.16
C PHE A 516 65.25 19.70 111.32
N GLN A 517 65.93 20.56 112.08
CA GLN A 517 66.83 20.13 113.17
C GLN A 517 66.10 19.57 114.40
N GLU A 518 65.02 20.20 114.88
CA GLU A 518 64.35 19.70 116.09
C GLU A 518 63.33 18.60 115.83
N LYS A 519 62.73 18.51 114.63
CA LYS A 519 61.89 17.34 114.26
C LYS A 519 62.67 16.03 114.25
N LEU A 520 63.99 16.05 114.08
CA LEU A 520 64.87 14.90 114.29
C LEU A 520 65.09 14.60 115.79
N LYS A 521 65.46 15.60 116.59
CA LYS A 521 65.76 15.39 118.03
C LYS A 521 64.53 15.10 118.90
N ALA A 522 63.33 15.46 118.44
CA ALA A 522 62.07 15.21 119.12
C ALA A 522 61.74 13.71 119.28
N PHE A 523 62.25 12.83 118.41
CA PHE A 523 61.97 11.40 118.48
C PHE A 523 62.98 10.62 119.34
N ASP A 524 64.29 10.74 119.08
CA ASP A 524 65.31 9.88 119.72
C ASP A 524 65.35 9.98 121.26
N ASN A 525 65.37 11.21 121.80
CA ASN A 525 65.52 11.43 123.24
C ASN A 525 64.22 11.17 124.04
N LEU A 526 63.07 11.20 123.37
CA LEU A 526 61.76 11.02 124.00
C LEU A 526 61.50 9.54 124.34
N ILE A 527 61.92 8.64 123.43
CA ILE A 527 61.73 7.19 123.52
C ILE A 527 62.51 6.59 124.71
N VAL A 528 63.82 6.86 124.80
CA VAL A 528 64.71 6.16 125.75
C VAL A 528 64.47 6.54 127.21
N LYS A 529 64.01 7.77 127.50
CA LYS A 529 63.88 8.29 128.88
C LYS A 529 62.48 8.13 129.48
N ARG A 530 61.39 8.25 128.70
CA ARG A 530 60.02 8.11 129.25
C ARG A 530 59.68 6.67 129.66
N GLN A 531 60.31 5.67 129.05
CA GLN A 531 60.11 4.24 129.37
C GLN A 531 60.63 3.79 130.76
N ARG A 532 61.31 4.65 131.54
CA ARG A 532 61.95 4.27 132.83
C ARG A 532 61.68 5.20 134.01
N HIS A 533 60.92 6.28 133.82
CA HIS A 533 60.61 7.23 134.90
C HIS A 533 59.13 7.27 135.29
N THR A 534 58.22 6.94 134.37
CA THR A 534 56.77 6.85 134.60
C THR A 534 56.44 5.94 135.79
N ASP A 535 57.09 4.77 135.87
CA ASP A 535 56.94 3.79 136.95
C ASP A 535 57.38 4.33 138.34
N LYS A 536 58.23 5.37 138.38
CA LYS A 536 58.73 5.99 139.62
C LYS A 536 57.95 7.25 140.03
N LEU A 537 57.12 7.81 139.15
CA LEU A 537 56.25 8.94 139.47
C LEU A 537 54.86 8.49 139.92
N ASN A 538 54.34 7.39 139.37
CA ASN A 538 52.98 6.91 139.68
C ASN A 538 52.79 6.59 141.18
N ASN A 539 53.84 6.11 141.85
CA ASN A 539 53.82 5.78 143.29
C ASN A 539 54.07 6.97 144.23
N LYS A 540 54.25 8.20 143.73
CA LYS A 540 54.45 9.42 144.56
C LYS A 540 53.28 10.41 144.53
N VAL A 541 52.25 10.13 143.73
CA VAL A 541 51.05 11.00 143.62
C VAL A 541 50.00 10.68 144.69
N MET A 542 50.07 9.51 145.34
CA MET A 542 49.05 9.06 146.31
C MET A 542 49.10 9.74 147.70
N GLU A 543 50.19 10.39 148.09
CA GLU A 543 50.45 10.69 149.52
C GLU A 543 50.43 12.19 149.91
N MET A 544 50.46 13.11 148.94
CA MET A 544 50.52 14.57 149.19
C MET A 544 49.42 15.38 148.49
N VAL A 545 48.22 14.79 148.38
CA VAL A 545 46.95 15.52 148.14
C VAL A 545 46.19 15.68 149.48
N THR A 546 46.92 15.72 150.59
CA THR A 546 46.35 15.82 151.94
C THR A 546 45.83 17.21 152.25
N ILE A 547 44.52 17.37 152.02
CA ILE A 547 43.59 18.18 152.82
C ILE A 547 43.52 19.70 152.51
N ILE A 548 42.65 20.02 151.54
CA ILE A 548 41.69 21.16 151.50
C ILE A 548 42.20 22.59 151.20
N GLY A 549 41.50 23.24 150.24
CA GLY A 549 41.44 24.71 150.04
C GLY A 549 42.36 25.25 148.94
N GLY A 550 42.01 26.27 148.14
CA GLY A 550 40.75 27.03 148.00
C GLY A 550 40.86 28.01 146.81
N LYS A 551 39.75 28.46 146.20
CA LYS A 551 39.77 29.36 145.03
C LYS A 551 39.62 30.83 145.42
N GLU A 552 40.29 31.70 144.66
CA GLU A 552 39.69 32.92 144.08
C GLU A 552 40.11 33.03 142.60
N ILE A 553 39.36 33.78 141.78
CA ILE A 553 39.54 33.88 140.31
C ILE A 553 39.45 35.35 139.89
N THR A 554 40.37 35.81 139.02
CA THR A 554 40.48 37.22 138.62
C THR A 554 39.96 37.46 137.19
N PRO A 555 39.28 38.60 136.88
CA PRO A 555 38.62 38.83 135.59
C PRO A 555 39.46 38.70 134.29
N GLY A 556 40.79 38.68 134.37
CA GLY A 556 41.66 38.41 133.22
C GLY A 556 41.43 37.04 132.60
N GLU A 557 41.15 36.01 133.42
CA GLU A 557 40.99 34.63 132.94
C GLU A 557 39.76 34.44 132.05
N LEU A 558 38.68 35.19 132.29
CA LEU A 558 37.49 35.19 131.42
C LEU A 558 37.79 35.79 130.04
N LYS A 559 38.68 36.79 129.98
CA LYS A 559 39.07 37.43 128.71
C LYS A 559 40.10 36.61 127.95
N ILE A 560 40.97 35.89 128.66
CA ILE A 560 41.84 34.86 128.07
C ILE A 560 40.97 33.74 127.48
N LYS A 561 40.05 33.13 128.25
CA LYS A 561 39.20 32.03 127.75
C LYS A 561 38.29 32.41 126.58
N THR A 562 37.81 33.65 126.51
CA THR A 562 37.05 34.11 125.33
C THR A 562 37.96 34.36 124.11
N LEU A 563 39.19 34.81 124.29
CA LEU A 563 40.18 34.89 123.21
C LEU A 563 40.63 33.50 122.75
N GLU A 564 40.89 32.55 123.66
CA GLU A 564 41.19 31.14 123.34
C GLU A 564 40.05 30.50 122.54
N ARG A 565 38.79 30.65 122.98
CA ARG A 565 37.62 30.13 122.26
C ARG A 565 37.49 30.73 120.87
N ASN A 566 37.73 32.04 120.71
CA ASN A 566 37.69 32.71 119.41
C ASN A 566 38.87 32.30 118.50
N ILE A 567 40.04 32.01 119.09
CA ILE A 567 41.21 31.46 118.39
C ILE A 567 40.91 30.04 117.90
N ASP A 568 40.27 29.20 118.71
CA ASP A 568 39.92 27.83 118.32
C ASP A 568 38.78 27.78 117.28
N GLU A 569 37.74 28.63 117.41
CA GLU A 569 36.76 28.83 116.32
C GLU A 569 37.42 29.33 115.03
N SER A 570 38.50 30.12 115.13
CA SER A 570 39.26 30.57 113.95
C SER A 570 40.11 29.44 113.35
N LYS A 571 40.75 28.59 114.18
CA LYS A 571 41.46 27.38 113.72
C LYS A 571 40.51 26.39 113.07
N GLU A 572 39.29 26.24 113.59
CA GLU A 572 38.26 25.36 113.03
C GLU A 572 37.81 25.86 111.66
N LYS A 573 37.48 27.14 111.52
CA LYS A 573 37.21 27.79 110.21
C LYS A 573 38.39 27.68 109.24
N ILE A 574 39.63 27.75 109.71
CA ILE A 574 40.83 27.52 108.88
C ILE A 574 40.90 26.06 108.39
N LYS A 575 40.57 25.07 109.23
CA LYS A 575 40.49 23.66 108.81
C LYS A 575 39.35 23.45 107.81
N GLU A 576 38.17 24.02 108.05
CA GLU A 576 37.04 23.97 107.12
C GLU A 576 37.45 24.54 105.76
N LEU A 577 38.03 25.74 105.72
CA LEU A 577 38.55 26.38 104.51
C LEU A 577 39.67 25.55 103.83
N GLN A 578 40.55 24.89 104.59
CA GLN A 578 41.54 23.96 104.02
C GLN A 578 40.88 22.72 103.40
N THR A 579 39.89 22.11 104.06
CA THR A 579 39.17 20.95 103.48
C THR A 579 38.34 21.34 102.25
N PHE A 580 37.75 22.55 102.25
CA PHE A 580 37.08 23.14 101.10
C PHE A 580 38.07 23.40 99.95
N TRP A 581 39.22 24.01 100.24
CA TRP A 581 40.27 24.25 99.25
C TRP A 581 40.81 22.95 98.63
N MET A 582 41.08 21.92 99.43
CA MET A 582 41.49 20.60 98.93
C MET A 582 40.40 19.92 98.09
N ARG A 583 39.12 20.19 98.39
CA ARG A 583 37.97 19.71 97.60
C ARG A 583 37.88 20.44 96.26
N GLU A 584 37.99 21.76 96.24
CA GLU A 584 37.99 22.54 95.00
C GLU A 584 39.24 22.29 94.15
N GLN A 585 40.42 22.13 94.75
CA GLN A 585 41.62 21.70 94.03
C GLN A 585 41.42 20.34 93.36
N ARG A 586 40.74 19.39 94.04
CA ARG A 586 40.38 18.09 93.46
C ARG A 586 39.32 18.23 92.36
N ASN A 587 38.31 19.07 92.54
CA ASN A 587 37.31 19.37 91.51
C ASN A 587 37.99 19.93 90.26
N VAL A 588 38.84 20.97 90.40
CA VAL A 588 39.61 21.59 89.31
C VAL A 588 40.52 20.59 88.61
N LEU A 589 41.18 19.68 89.34
CA LEU A 589 41.96 18.60 88.72
C LEU A 589 41.07 17.66 87.89
N SER A 590 39.94 17.19 88.42
CA SER A 590 39.02 16.32 87.67
C SER A 590 38.33 17.02 86.48
N LEU A 591 38.12 18.33 86.56
CA LEU A 591 37.66 19.16 85.45
C LEU A 591 38.77 19.36 84.40
N SER A 592 40.04 19.35 84.81
CA SER A 592 41.18 19.39 83.89
C SER A 592 41.40 18.03 83.20
N GLU A 593 41.20 16.92 83.91
CA GLU A 593 41.26 15.56 83.36
C GLU A 593 40.15 15.34 82.33
N THR A 594 38.88 15.60 82.70
CA THR A 594 37.74 15.48 81.78
C THR A 594 37.83 16.45 80.59
N ARG A 595 38.39 17.67 80.77
CA ARG A 595 38.72 18.57 79.66
C ARG A 595 39.76 17.98 78.72
N GLN A 596 40.78 17.29 79.24
CA GLN A 596 41.82 16.66 78.42
C GLN A 596 41.26 15.44 77.65
N GLU A 597 40.37 14.66 78.26
CA GLU A 597 39.62 13.59 77.57
C GLU A 597 38.71 14.15 76.47
N GLN A 598 38.00 15.24 76.73
CA GLN A 598 37.18 15.94 75.73
C GLN A 598 38.02 16.45 74.56
N ILE A 599 39.22 16.99 74.81
CA ILE A 599 40.16 17.41 73.75
C ILE A 599 40.61 16.20 72.92
N ALA A 600 41.02 15.10 73.56
CA ALA A 600 41.43 13.88 72.87
C ALA A 600 40.29 13.28 72.02
N SER A 601 39.05 13.30 72.53
CA SER A 601 37.84 12.92 71.80
C SER A 601 37.56 13.87 70.62
N ASN A 602 37.75 15.18 70.79
CA ASN A 602 37.58 16.16 69.71
C ASN A 602 38.60 15.92 68.58
N ASP A 603 39.85 15.63 68.91
CA ASP A 603 40.89 15.30 67.92
C ASP A 603 40.67 13.93 67.25
N LEU A 604 40.04 12.96 67.93
CA LEU A 604 39.58 11.73 67.29
C LEU A 604 38.44 12.00 66.30
N LEU A 605 37.44 12.80 66.69
CA LEU A 605 36.33 13.20 65.83
C LEU A 605 36.83 14.00 64.62
N ARG A 606 37.78 14.92 64.79
CA ARG A 606 38.43 15.65 63.68
C ARG A 606 39.12 14.71 62.68
N LYS A 607 39.83 13.69 63.16
CA LYS A 607 40.44 12.65 62.30
C LYS A 607 39.38 11.84 61.56
N GLN A 608 38.27 11.47 62.22
CA GLN A 608 37.14 10.79 61.58
C GLN A 608 36.47 11.67 60.51
N ILE A 609 36.24 12.96 60.79
CA ILE A 609 35.71 13.94 59.83
C ILE A 609 36.64 14.06 58.62
N LEU A 610 37.97 14.15 58.82
CA LEU A 610 38.93 14.21 57.71
C LEU A 610 38.91 12.94 56.85
N ILE A 611 38.80 11.76 57.46
CA ILE A 611 38.66 10.48 56.73
C ILE A 611 37.33 10.43 55.97
N LEU A 612 36.23 10.92 56.55
CA LEU A 612 34.93 10.99 55.88
C LEU A 612 34.93 12.00 54.73
N GLN A 613 35.58 13.16 54.88
CA GLN A 613 35.79 14.13 53.80
C GLN A 613 36.61 13.51 52.65
N GLN A 614 37.70 12.80 52.96
CA GLN A 614 38.51 12.13 51.93
C GLN A 614 37.75 10.99 51.23
N LYS A 615 36.91 10.23 51.97
CA LYS A 615 36.01 9.23 51.37
C LYS A 615 34.94 9.88 50.48
N ASN A 616 34.35 10.99 50.93
CA ASN A 616 33.34 11.73 50.17
C ASN A 616 33.94 12.26 48.86
N LEU A 617 35.14 12.85 48.89
CA LEU A 617 35.87 13.28 47.70
C LEU A 617 36.07 12.13 46.69
N LYS A 618 36.54 10.96 47.14
CA LYS A 618 36.68 9.78 46.25
C LYS A 618 35.34 9.35 45.65
N VAL A 619 34.28 9.31 46.45
CA VAL A 619 32.93 8.98 45.97
C VAL A 619 32.40 10.02 44.99
N THR A 620 32.69 11.32 45.18
CA THR A 620 32.33 12.36 44.19
C THR A 620 33.13 12.24 42.90
N ASP A 621 34.43 11.88 42.97
CA ASP A 621 35.27 11.63 41.79
C ASP A 621 34.78 10.40 41.00
N GLU A 622 34.43 9.31 41.71
CA GLU A 622 33.83 8.10 41.14
C GLU A 622 32.46 8.39 40.50
N ILE A 623 31.59 9.17 41.16
CA ILE A 623 30.30 9.61 40.61
C ILE A 623 30.51 10.50 39.37
N GLU A 624 31.51 11.39 39.36
CA GLU A 624 31.76 12.23 38.19
C GLU A 624 32.37 11.44 37.02
N ALA A 625 33.22 10.46 37.30
CA ALA A 625 33.70 9.50 36.30
C ALA A 625 32.56 8.67 35.69
N ILE A 626 31.64 8.19 36.52
CA ILE A 626 30.42 7.48 36.08
C ILE A 626 29.54 8.41 35.23
N LYS A 627 29.31 9.67 35.65
CA LYS A 627 28.55 10.67 34.86
C LYS A 627 29.22 10.98 33.51
N LYS A 628 30.55 11.08 33.45
CA LYS A 628 31.30 11.28 32.19
C LYS A 628 31.19 10.07 31.27
N GLN A 629 31.20 8.86 31.81
CA GLN A 629 30.97 7.63 31.06
C GLN A 629 29.51 7.51 30.59
N ASP A 630 28.53 7.89 31.42
CA ASP A 630 27.11 7.88 31.06
C ASP A 630 26.77 8.90 29.95
N GLN A 631 27.35 10.11 30.00
CA GLN A 631 27.27 11.05 28.88
C GLN A 631 27.89 10.48 27.60
N LYS A 632 28.95 9.66 27.71
CA LYS A 632 29.60 9.01 26.56
C LYS A 632 28.75 7.87 26.00
N THR A 633 28.13 7.03 26.83
CA THR A 633 27.15 6.02 26.38
C THR A 633 25.90 6.67 25.80
N SER A 634 25.38 7.74 26.41
CA SER A 634 24.25 8.52 25.88
C SER A 634 24.54 9.10 24.49
N ARG A 635 25.73 9.70 24.28
CA ARG A 635 26.17 10.17 22.95
C ARG A 635 26.34 9.02 21.96
N ASN A 636 26.84 7.86 22.39
CA ASN A 636 26.94 6.67 21.53
C ASN A 636 25.56 6.11 21.15
N ILE A 637 24.60 6.07 22.09
CA ILE A 637 23.21 5.66 21.85
C ILE A 637 22.55 6.62 20.85
N LEU A 638 22.73 7.93 21.01
CA LEU A 638 22.18 8.94 20.09
C LEU A 638 22.81 8.84 18.69
N ASN A 639 24.12 8.58 18.60
CA ASN A 639 24.80 8.29 17.33
C ASN A 639 24.30 6.99 16.68
N LEU A 640 24.09 5.91 17.45
CA LEU A 640 23.54 4.64 16.95
C LEU A 640 22.08 4.81 16.51
N HIS A 641 21.28 5.60 17.24
CA HIS A 641 19.91 5.93 16.86
C HIS A 641 19.89 6.71 15.54
N ASN A 642 20.76 7.72 15.37
CA ASN A 642 20.92 8.44 14.11
C ASN A 642 21.36 7.51 12.96
N GLN A 643 22.26 6.54 13.22
CA GLN A 643 22.60 5.51 12.23
C GLN A 643 21.41 4.61 11.89
N ILE A 644 20.62 4.20 12.88
CA ILE A 644 19.39 3.41 12.67
C ILE A 644 18.37 4.22 11.85
N LEU A 645 18.19 5.51 12.13
CA LEU A 645 17.33 6.39 11.33
C LEU A 645 17.82 6.49 9.88
N MET A 646 19.10 6.81 9.65
CA MET A 646 19.68 6.88 8.30
C MET A 646 19.59 5.54 7.54
N LYS A 647 19.77 4.41 8.24
CA LYS A 647 19.59 3.07 7.64
C LYS A 647 18.12 2.75 7.37
N SER A 648 17.20 3.18 8.22
CA SER A 648 15.76 2.99 8.06
C SER A 648 15.21 3.87 6.92
N GLU A 649 15.71 5.09 6.78
CA GLU A 649 15.38 5.96 5.66
C GLU A 649 15.94 5.38 4.35
N SER A 650 17.20 4.91 4.35
CA SER A 650 17.78 4.21 3.19
C SER A 650 17.02 2.93 2.84
N LEU A 651 16.55 2.17 3.84
CA LEU A 651 15.67 1.00 3.66
C LEU A 651 14.32 1.42 3.06
N ASN A 652 13.72 2.51 3.52
CA ASN A 652 12.44 2.99 2.99
C ASN A 652 12.58 3.55 1.56
N ARG A 653 13.66 4.28 1.24
CA ARG A 653 14.00 4.68 -0.14
C ARG A 653 14.18 3.44 -1.04
N ARG A 654 14.89 2.40 -0.58
CA ARG A 654 15.02 1.12 -1.29
C ARG A 654 13.70 0.35 -1.43
N LYS A 655 12.80 0.40 -0.43
CA LYS A 655 11.45 -0.18 -0.51
C LYS A 655 10.56 0.58 -1.49
N GLY A 656 10.69 1.92 -1.57
CA GLY A 656 10.09 2.74 -2.61
C GLY A 656 10.57 2.30 -3.99
N GLN A 657 11.88 2.40 -4.24
CA GLN A 657 12.51 1.95 -5.49
C GLN A 657 12.16 0.51 -5.87
N LYS A 658 12.05 -0.42 -4.90
CA LYS A 658 11.56 -1.78 -5.20
C LYS A 658 10.10 -1.77 -5.65
N LYS A 659 9.20 -1.07 -4.96
CA LYS A 659 7.80 -0.94 -5.41
C LYS A 659 7.71 -0.30 -6.80
N ASP A 660 8.49 0.74 -7.06
CA ASP A 660 8.50 1.43 -8.35
C ASP A 660 8.96 0.48 -9.48
N LEU A 661 9.99 -0.34 -9.22
CA LEU A 661 10.45 -1.40 -10.12
C LEU A 661 9.46 -2.57 -10.24
N ASP A 662 8.83 -2.99 -9.15
CA ASP A 662 7.79 -4.03 -9.14
C ASP A 662 6.61 -3.58 -10.01
N THR A 663 6.09 -2.36 -9.82
CA THR A 663 5.00 -1.81 -10.65
C THR A 663 5.40 -1.56 -12.10
N CYS A 664 6.68 -1.24 -12.37
CA CYS A 664 7.18 -1.11 -13.74
C CYS A 664 7.31 -2.48 -14.43
N ASN A 665 7.65 -3.53 -13.67
CA ASN A 665 7.59 -4.92 -14.15
C ASN A 665 6.13 -5.36 -14.38
N ASP A 666 5.19 -5.05 -13.47
CA ASP A 666 3.77 -5.35 -13.65
C ASP A 666 3.19 -4.66 -14.90
N LEU A 667 3.54 -3.38 -15.12
CA LEU A 667 3.13 -2.61 -16.30
C LEU A 667 3.75 -3.17 -17.60
N THR A 668 5.06 -3.46 -17.62
CA THR A 668 5.69 -4.04 -18.82
C THR A 668 5.23 -5.47 -19.08
N GLN A 669 4.92 -6.26 -18.05
CA GLN A 669 4.25 -7.55 -18.20
C GLN A 669 2.84 -7.38 -18.78
N ALA A 670 2.06 -6.39 -18.33
CA ALA A 670 0.76 -6.09 -18.90
C ALA A 670 0.86 -5.64 -20.38
N GLU A 671 1.87 -4.83 -20.73
CA GLU A 671 2.18 -4.50 -22.14
C GLU A 671 2.54 -5.74 -22.96
N PHE A 672 3.39 -6.64 -22.45
CA PHE A 672 3.72 -7.87 -23.16
C PHE A 672 2.51 -8.78 -23.32
N ILE A 673 1.59 -8.82 -22.35
CA ILE A 673 0.31 -9.54 -22.47
C ILE A 673 -0.61 -8.88 -23.49
N SER A 674 -0.63 -7.54 -23.60
CA SER A 674 -1.38 -6.85 -24.65
C SER A 674 -0.81 -7.16 -26.04
N LYS A 675 0.50 -6.99 -26.22
CA LYS A 675 1.22 -7.29 -27.47
C LYS A 675 1.09 -8.77 -27.88
N LEU A 676 1.06 -9.69 -26.91
CA LEU A 676 0.77 -11.11 -27.15
C LEU A 676 -0.66 -11.31 -27.65
N LYS A 677 -1.67 -10.70 -27.00
CA LYS A 677 -3.08 -10.78 -27.43
C LYS A 677 -3.34 -10.11 -28.78
N GLU A 678 -2.64 -9.02 -29.07
CA GLU A 678 -2.67 -8.37 -30.38
C GLU A 678 -2.11 -9.31 -31.46
N ALA A 679 -0.97 -9.96 -31.19
CA ALA A 679 -0.41 -10.98 -32.09
C ALA A 679 -1.28 -12.25 -32.19
N GLU A 680 -1.93 -12.71 -31.11
CA GLU A 680 -2.89 -13.82 -31.11
C GLU A 680 -4.12 -13.47 -31.97
N LEU A 681 -4.64 -12.24 -31.86
CA LEU A 681 -5.74 -11.74 -32.71
C LEU A 681 -5.34 -11.62 -34.18
N ASP A 682 -4.11 -11.18 -34.48
CA ASP A 682 -3.59 -11.13 -35.85
C ASP A 682 -3.30 -12.53 -36.41
N CYS A 683 -2.90 -13.49 -35.59
CA CYS A 683 -2.84 -14.90 -35.99
C CYS A 683 -4.24 -15.45 -36.30
N LEU A 684 -5.24 -15.20 -35.45
CA LEU A 684 -6.63 -15.62 -35.70
C LEU A 684 -7.24 -14.96 -36.93
N ARG A 685 -6.86 -13.71 -37.25
CA ARG A 685 -7.22 -13.04 -38.51
C ARG A 685 -6.59 -13.76 -39.70
N LEU A 686 -5.29 -14.05 -39.66
CA LEU A 686 -4.60 -14.76 -40.73
C LEU A 686 -5.11 -16.20 -40.90
N GLU A 687 -5.52 -16.88 -39.81
CA GLU A 687 -6.17 -18.18 -39.88
C GLU A 687 -7.57 -18.10 -40.54
N ALA A 688 -8.33 -17.02 -40.30
CA ALA A 688 -9.59 -16.76 -40.99
C ALA A 688 -9.37 -16.40 -42.47
N ASP A 689 -8.42 -15.51 -42.80
CA ASP A 689 -8.04 -15.18 -44.18
C ASP A 689 -7.60 -16.44 -44.95
N ILE A 690 -6.86 -17.34 -44.30
CA ILE A 690 -6.48 -18.64 -44.88
C ILE A 690 -7.70 -19.53 -45.09
N ALA A 691 -8.64 -19.61 -44.14
CA ALA A 691 -9.86 -20.40 -44.28
C ALA A 691 -10.74 -19.90 -45.43
N ASP A 692 -10.92 -18.58 -45.55
CA ASP A 692 -11.65 -17.94 -46.65
C ASP A 692 -10.96 -18.23 -47.99
N ILE A 693 -9.62 -18.13 -48.06
CA ILE A 693 -8.83 -18.50 -49.25
C ILE A 693 -8.94 -20.00 -49.58
N GLU A 694 -9.04 -20.88 -48.59
CA GLU A 694 -9.26 -22.32 -48.81
C GLU A 694 -10.69 -22.62 -49.28
N GLU A 695 -11.71 -21.90 -48.79
CA GLU A 695 -13.08 -22.00 -49.32
C GLU A 695 -13.15 -21.46 -50.76
N ASP A 696 -12.60 -20.28 -51.06
CA ASP A 696 -12.52 -19.73 -52.42
C ASP A 696 -11.80 -20.70 -53.38
N LYS A 697 -10.67 -21.27 -52.94
CA LYS A 697 -9.95 -22.32 -53.67
C LYS A 697 -10.81 -23.56 -53.91
N LEU A 698 -11.63 -23.98 -52.96
CA LEU A 698 -12.58 -25.10 -53.12
C LEU A 698 -13.75 -24.73 -54.05
N ILE A 699 -14.26 -23.50 -54.00
CA ILE A 699 -15.31 -22.98 -54.89
C ILE A 699 -14.79 -22.92 -56.33
N ILE A 700 -13.63 -22.30 -56.55
CA ILE A 700 -12.97 -22.23 -57.87
C ILE A 700 -12.61 -23.63 -58.37
N SER A 701 -12.20 -24.56 -57.50
CA SER A 701 -11.95 -25.95 -57.89
C SER A 701 -13.23 -26.69 -58.30
N LYS A 702 -14.37 -26.45 -57.63
CA LYS A 702 -15.68 -26.98 -58.04
C LYS A 702 -16.10 -26.40 -59.40
N GLN A 703 -16.04 -25.07 -59.55
CA GLN A 703 -16.33 -24.38 -60.80
C GLN A 703 -15.44 -24.88 -61.95
N LEU A 704 -14.15 -25.11 -61.71
CA LEU A 704 -13.23 -25.69 -62.70
C LEU A 704 -13.60 -27.13 -63.05
N LEU A 705 -14.03 -27.96 -62.09
CA LEU A 705 -14.53 -29.31 -62.36
C LEU A 705 -15.84 -29.29 -63.17
N ASP A 706 -16.74 -28.33 -62.91
CA ASP A 706 -18.00 -28.16 -63.64
C ASP A 706 -17.79 -27.62 -65.05
N ILE A 707 -16.90 -26.62 -65.24
CA ILE A 707 -16.46 -26.18 -66.57
C ILE A 707 -15.78 -27.33 -67.33
N ASN A 708 -14.95 -28.15 -66.67
CA ASN A 708 -14.36 -29.33 -67.30
C ASN A 708 -15.41 -30.41 -67.65
N ARG A 709 -16.48 -30.57 -66.87
CA ARG A 709 -17.64 -31.41 -67.23
C ARG A 709 -18.36 -30.87 -68.45
N GLU A 710 -18.63 -29.57 -68.50
CA GLU A 710 -19.23 -28.92 -69.68
C GLU A 710 -18.35 -29.06 -70.92
N VAL A 711 -17.03 -28.85 -70.80
CA VAL A 711 -16.06 -29.08 -71.91
C VAL A 711 -16.11 -30.54 -72.37
N LEU A 712 -16.04 -31.52 -71.46
CA LEU A 712 -16.15 -32.94 -71.82
C LEU A 712 -17.51 -33.31 -72.44
N GLU A 713 -18.60 -32.62 -72.06
CA GLU A 713 -19.88 -32.74 -72.74
C GLU A 713 -19.86 -32.13 -74.15
N TRP A 714 -19.26 -30.96 -74.33
CA TRP A 714 -19.13 -30.31 -75.64
C TRP A 714 -18.19 -31.09 -76.56
N GLU A 715 -17.12 -31.68 -76.05
CA GLU A 715 -16.25 -32.62 -76.77
C GLU A 715 -17.02 -33.88 -77.20
N LYS A 716 -17.82 -34.49 -76.32
CA LYS A 716 -18.70 -35.62 -76.69
C LYS A 716 -19.73 -35.23 -77.74
N LYS A 717 -20.39 -34.07 -77.59
CA LYS A 717 -21.35 -33.54 -78.58
C LYS A 717 -20.66 -33.30 -79.93
N LEU A 718 -19.45 -32.74 -79.92
CA LEU A 718 -18.62 -32.53 -81.12
C LEU A 718 -18.19 -33.85 -81.76
N HIS A 719 -17.76 -34.84 -80.97
CA HIS A 719 -17.37 -36.16 -81.46
C HIS A 719 -18.55 -36.87 -82.13
N ILE A 720 -19.74 -36.85 -81.51
CA ILE A 720 -20.98 -37.39 -82.11
C ILE A 720 -21.34 -36.65 -83.41
N ILE A 721 -21.15 -35.32 -83.47
CA ILE A 721 -21.36 -34.54 -84.71
C ILE A 721 -20.32 -34.89 -85.78
N ILE A 722 -19.07 -35.21 -85.42
CA ILE A 722 -18.04 -35.67 -86.34
C ILE A 722 -18.36 -37.07 -86.84
N ASP A 723 -18.73 -38.00 -85.96
CA ASP A 723 -19.01 -39.40 -86.31
C ASP A 723 -20.27 -39.52 -87.17
N THR A 724 -21.35 -38.81 -86.82
CA THR A 724 -22.56 -38.75 -87.66
C THR A 724 -22.30 -38.04 -88.99
N LYS A 725 -21.44 -37.01 -89.04
CA LYS A 725 -20.98 -36.42 -90.30
C LYS A 725 -20.17 -37.42 -91.13
N ASN A 726 -19.30 -38.23 -90.52
CA ASN A 726 -18.50 -39.25 -91.19
C ASN A 726 -19.41 -40.34 -91.76
N GLN A 727 -20.36 -40.87 -90.99
CA GLN A 727 -21.40 -41.79 -91.46
C GLN A 727 -22.20 -41.21 -92.64
N ILE A 728 -22.63 -39.95 -92.54
CA ILE A 728 -23.31 -39.23 -93.64
C ILE A 728 -22.39 -39.00 -94.87
N GLN A 729 -21.06 -39.04 -94.71
CA GLN A 729 -20.10 -39.00 -95.81
C GLN A 729 -19.82 -40.40 -96.40
N GLU A 730 -19.88 -41.46 -95.61
CA GLU A 730 -19.80 -42.87 -96.03
C GLU A 730 -21.06 -43.27 -96.82
N GLU A 731 -22.27 -42.95 -96.34
CA GLU A 731 -23.54 -43.13 -97.06
C GLU A 731 -23.57 -42.41 -98.43
N LYS A 732 -22.84 -41.29 -98.53
CA LYS A 732 -22.68 -40.48 -99.75
C LYS A 732 -21.45 -40.86 -100.58
N GLY A 733 -20.66 -41.84 -100.12
CA GLY A 733 -19.52 -42.37 -100.84
C GLY A 733 -19.95 -43.15 -102.09
N ALA A 734 -18.97 -43.49 -102.94
CA ALA A 734 -19.23 -44.25 -104.17
C ALA A 734 -19.76 -45.67 -103.90
N GLU A 735 -19.50 -46.22 -102.71
CA GLU A 735 -19.90 -47.56 -102.28
C GLU A 735 -21.21 -47.55 -101.47
N GLY A 736 -21.64 -46.39 -100.96
CA GLY A 736 -22.85 -46.24 -100.13
C GLY A 736 -24.16 -46.34 -100.93
N GLU A 737 -25.25 -46.71 -100.25
CA GLU A 737 -26.56 -47.01 -100.87
C GLU A 737 -27.11 -45.86 -101.73
N ILE A 738 -26.92 -44.60 -101.29
CA ILE A 738 -27.35 -43.40 -102.04
C ILE A 738 -26.53 -43.22 -103.32
N GLY A 739 -25.26 -43.65 -103.33
CA GLY A 739 -24.41 -43.70 -104.53
C GLY A 739 -24.91 -44.75 -105.51
N GLN A 740 -25.12 -45.98 -105.05
CA GLN A 740 -25.62 -47.09 -105.87
C GLN A 740 -27.00 -46.78 -106.49
N MET A 741 -27.93 -46.22 -105.71
CA MET A 741 -29.27 -45.88 -106.19
C MET A 741 -29.25 -44.83 -107.31
N LYS A 742 -28.33 -43.86 -107.29
CA LYS A 742 -28.15 -42.87 -108.38
C LYS A 742 -27.64 -43.52 -109.67
N VAL A 743 -26.75 -44.51 -109.57
CA VAL A 743 -26.26 -45.25 -110.74
C VAL A 743 -27.38 -46.06 -111.40
N GLU A 744 -28.31 -46.63 -110.62
CA GLU A 744 -29.43 -47.39 -111.17
C GLU A 744 -30.52 -46.51 -111.80
N VAL A 745 -30.83 -45.35 -111.20
CA VAL A 745 -31.73 -44.35 -111.83
C VAL A 745 -31.24 -43.99 -113.24
N HIS A 746 -29.93 -43.75 -113.41
CA HIS A 746 -29.38 -43.39 -114.71
C HIS A 746 -29.51 -44.53 -115.76
N LYS A 747 -29.42 -45.81 -115.35
CA LYS A 747 -29.68 -46.94 -116.26
C LYS A 747 -31.14 -47.00 -116.71
N MET A 748 -32.08 -46.67 -115.82
CA MET A 748 -33.52 -46.63 -116.15
C MET A 748 -33.85 -45.51 -117.16
N GLU A 749 -33.26 -44.33 -116.99
CA GLU A 749 -33.41 -43.19 -117.93
C GLU A 749 -32.93 -43.55 -119.35
N VAL A 750 -31.79 -44.25 -119.46
CA VAL A 750 -31.25 -44.72 -120.74
C VAL A 750 -32.18 -45.73 -121.42
N ARG A 751 -32.81 -46.66 -120.67
CA ARG A 751 -33.82 -47.58 -121.21
C ARG A 751 -35.06 -46.85 -121.73
N TYR A 752 -35.57 -45.85 -121.00
CA TYR A 752 -36.72 -45.04 -121.43
C TYR A 752 -36.45 -44.27 -122.73
N SER A 753 -35.23 -43.73 -122.89
CA SER A 753 -34.78 -43.06 -124.12
C SER A 753 -34.77 -43.97 -125.36
N GLN A 754 -34.46 -45.27 -125.17
CA GLN A 754 -34.41 -46.26 -126.24
C GLN A 754 -35.82 -46.73 -126.65
N LEU A 755 -36.72 -46.97 -125.69
CA LEU A 755 -38.08 -47.44 -125.96
C LEU A 755 -38.88 -46.44 -126.81
N LYS A 756 -38.75 -45.15 -126.50
CA LYS A 756 -39.47 -44.08 -127.21
C LYS A 756 -39.13 -44.00 -128.70
N LYS A 757 -37.86 -44.28 -129.07
CA LYS A 757 -37.39 -44.28 -130.47
C LYS A 757 -37.87 -45.48 -131.30
N ALA A 758 -38.42 -46.52 -130.67
CA ALA A 758 -39.04 -47.63 -131.38
C ALA A 758 -40.50 -47.34 -131.76
N GLN A 759 -41.22 -46.57 -130.93
CA GLN A 759 -42.64 -46.23 -131.14
C GLN A 759 -42.84 -45.28 -132.32
N ASP A 760 -42.05 -44.19 -132.40
CA ASP A 760 -42.18 -43.18 -133.46
C ASP A 760 -41.91 -43.76 -134.86
N LYS A 761 -41.12 -44.84 -134.96
CA LYS A 761 -40.81 -45.50 -136.23
C LYS A 761 -41.99 -46.33 -136.79
N LEU A 762 -42.90 -46.81 -135.93
CA LEU A 762 -44.01 -47.67 -136.37
C LEU A 762 -45.21 -46.89 -136.91
N MET A 763 -45.41 -45.64 -136.47
CA MET A 763 -46.51 -44.80 -136.99
C MET A 763 -46.27 -44.35 -138.43
N VAL A 764 -45.02 -44.00 -138.78
CA VAL A 764 -44.64 -43.51 -140.12
C VAL A 764 -44.97 -44.51 -141.23
N ASP A 765 -44.76 -45.81 -140.98
CA ASP A 765 -45.00 -46.86 -141.97
C ASP A 765 -46.51 -47.17 -142.18
N LEU A 766 -47.36 -46.94 -141.17
CA LEU A 766 -48.81 -47.13 -141.28
C LEU A 766 -49.54 -45.93 -141.89
N GLU A 767 -49.12 -44.70 -141.57
CA GLU A 767 -49.69 -43.50 -142.19
C GLU A 767 -49.50 -43.50 -143.71
N HIS A 768 -48.41 -44.05 -144.25
CA HIS A 768 -48.08 -43.90 -145.67
C HIS A 768 -49.08 -44.54 -146.64
N CYS A 769 -49.74 -45.63 -146.26
CA CYS A 769 -50.90 -46.14 -147.00
C CYS A 769 -52.15 -45.34 -146.66
N VAL A 770 -52.41 -45.14 -145.37
CA VAL A 770 -53.62 -44.55 -144.79
C VAL A 770 -53.52 -43.00 -144.84
N TYR A 771 -53.12 -42.40 -145.98
CA TYR A 771 -53.05 -40.94 -146.20
C TYR A 771 -53.55 -40.49 -147.58
N ARG A 772 -54.81 -40.78 -147.93
CA ARG A 772 -55.46 -40.05 -149.05
C ARG A 772 -56.96 -39.78 -148.98
N ARG A 773 -57.72 -40.36 -148.04
CA ARG A 773 -59.20 -40.31 -148.19
C ARG A 773 -60.00 -39.98 -146.92
N GLU A 774 -60.01 -40.82 -145.89
CA GLU A 774 -60.79 -40.65 -144.64
C GLU A 774 -60.56 -39.42 -143.75
N ALA A 775 -59.76 -38.44 -144.16
CA ALA A 775 -59.63 -37.18 -143.42
C ALA A 775 -60.92 -36.30 -143.49
N ILE A 776 -62.11 -36.92 -143.58
CA ILE A 776 -63.38 -36.34 -144.01
C ILE A 776 -64.51 -36.63 -142.99
N VAL A 777 -65.16 -37.80 -142.97
CA VAL A 777 -66.30 -38.08 -142.04
C VAL A 777 -65.85 -38.31 -140.57
N ALA A 778 -64.55 -38.51 -140.31
CA ALA A 778 -63.97 -38.36 -138.96
C ALA A 778 -64.14 -36.92 -138.41
N GLY A 779 -64.47 -35.96 -139.28
CA GLY A 779 -64.93 -34.61 -138.92
C GLY A 779 -66.39 -34.52 -138.47
N ASN A 780 -67.22 -35.56 -138.67
CA ASN A 780 -68.64 -35.55 -138.29
C ASN A 780 -68.92 -36.20 -136.92
N GLU A 781 -68.22 -37.27 -136.52
CA GLU A 781 -68.25 -37.76 -135.14
C GLU A 781 -67.81 -36.68 -134.12
N ALA A 782 -66.97 -35.73 -134.57
CA ALA A 782 -66.52 -34.58 -133.80
C ALA A 782 -67.64 -33.64 -133.32
N ARG A 783 -68.91 -33.89 -133.69
CA ARG A 783 -70.07 -33.09 -133.26
C ARG A 783 -70.83 -33.65 -132.05
N GLU A 784 -70.73 -34.94 -131.74
CA GLU A 784 -71.53 -35.56 -130.67
C GLU A 784 -70.90 -35.45 -129.26
N LYS A 785 -69.62 -35.06 -129.16
CA LYS A 785 -68.93 -34.82 -127.88
C LYS A 785 -68.90 -33.33 -127.47
N ARG A 786 -70.08 -32.68 -127.38
CA ARG A 786 -70.19 -31.35 -126.74
C ARG A 786 -71.55 -31.02 -126.08
N SER A 787 -72.14 -31.97 -125.37
CA SER A 787 -73.16 -31.65 -124.34
C SER A 787 -72.51 -31.16 -123.03
N LYS A 788 -73.30 -30.52 -122.16
CA LYS A 788 -72.83 -29.52 -121.18
C LYS A 788 -72.43 -30.08 -119.80
N PHE A 789 -71.21 -29.71 -119.41
CA PHE A 789 -70.87 -29.00 -118.16
C PHE A 789 -71.07 -29.73 -116.80
N GLY A 790 -69.96 -29.98 -116.08
CA GLY A 790 -69.97 -30.49 -114.72
C GLY A 790 -68.77 -30.09 -113.86
N ILE A 791 -69.04 -29.37 -112.76
CA ILE A 791 -68.24 -29.30 -111.52
C ILE A 791 -66.88 -28.55 -111.59
N ASP A 792 -66.91 -27.25 -111.87
CA ASP A 792 -65.81 -26.32 -111.50
C ASP A 792 -65.94 -25.88 -110.02
N LYS A 793 -65.81 -26.85 -109.09
CA LYS A 793 -66.14 -26.70 -107.66
C LYS A 793 -64.93 -26.50 -106.73
N THR A 794 -63.74 -26.26 -107.28
CA THR A 794 -62.49 -26.08 -106.53
C THR A 794 -62.02 -24.62 -106.42
N ARG A 795 -62.59 -23.69 -107.20
CA ARG A 795 -62.13 -22.28 -107.24
C ARG A 795 -62.61 -21.41 -106.06
N PHE A 796 -63.72 -21.75 -105.41
CA PHE A 796 -64.28 -21.00 -104.27
C PHE A 796 -63.43 -21.13 -102.99
N ASN A 797 -62.94 -22.34 -102.70
CA ASN A 797 -62.22 -22.65 -101.46
C ASN A 797 -60.86 -21.93 -101.35
N PHE A 798 -60.19 -21.65 -102.48
CA PHE A 798 -58.95 -20.86 -102.47
C PHE A 798 -59.19 -19.36 -102.28
N LYS A 799 -60.34 -18.81 -102.73
CA LYS A 799 -60.64 -17.39 -102.55
C LYS A 799 -60.96 -17.04 -101.09
N ARG A 800 -61.71 -17.90 -100.39
CA ARG A 800 -61.96 -17.75 -98.94
C ARG A 800 -60.66 -17.80 -98.13
N LYS A 801 -59.78 -18.77 -98.41
CA LYS A 801 -58.43 -18.85 -97.78
C LYS A 801 -57.59 -17.60 -98.02
N LEU A 802 -57.68 -16.98 -99.20
CA LEU A 802 -56.96 -15.73 -99.52
C LEU A 802 -57.38 -14.56 -98.63
N ASP A 803 -58.68 -14.37 -98.42
CA ASP A 803 -59.17 -13.27 -97.58
C ASP A 803 -58.98 -13.54 -96.08
N ASP A 804 -59.03 -14.80 -95.63
CA ASP A 804 -58.57 -15.21 -94.30
C ASP A 804 -57.07 -14.89 -94.08
N THR A 805 -56.21 -15.12 -95.08
CA THR A 805 -54.79 -14.73 -94.99
C THR A 805 -54.58 -13.22 -94.97
N ARG A 806 -55.41 -12.43 -95.66
CA ARG A 806 -55.35 -10.95 -95.61
C ARG A 806 -55.69 -10.38 -94.23
N ASN A 807 -56.68 -10.97 -93.56
CA ASN A 807 -57.03 -10.55 -92.20
C ASN A 807 -55.94 -10.93 -91.19
N LYS A 808 -55.30 -12.10 -91.35
CA LYS A 808 -54.11 -12.46 -90.56
C LYS A 808 -52.90 -11.58 -90.86
N ILE A 809 -52.68 -11.16 -92.10
CA ILE A 809 -51.64 -10.17 -92.46
C ILE A 809 -51.89 -8.85 -91.70
N LYS A 810 -53.11 -8.33 -91.64
CA LYS A 810 -53.41 -7.10 -90.88
C LYS A 810 -53.24 -7.24 -89.36
N GLN A 811 -53.49 -8.42 -88.80
CA GLN A 811 -53.18 -8.69 -87.39
C GLN A 811 -51.66 -8.72 -87.16
N LEU A 812 -50.92 -9.45 -88.02
CA LEU A 812 -49.46 -9.50 -88.01
C LEU A 812 -48.83 -8.12 -88.25
N GLU A 813 -49.42 -7.24 -89.06
CA GLU A 813 -48.93 -5.87 -89.28
C GLU A 813 -49.03 -5.02 -88.00
N ASN A 814 -50.11 -5.15 -87.23
CA ASN A 814 -50.26 -4.49 -85.93
C ASN A 814 -49.33 -5.10 -84.86
N GLU A 815 -49.17 -6.42 -84.84
CA GLU A 815 -48.19 -7.10 -83.98
C GLU A 815 -46.76 -6.64 -84.32
N ILE A 816 -46.40 -6.60 -85.61
CA ILE A 816 -45.16 -6.01 -86.11
C ILE A 816 -45.01 -4.53 -85.70
N GLN A 817 -46.09 -3.75 -85.65
CA GLN A 817 -46.04 -2.37 -85.18
C GLN A 817 -45.67 -2.27 -83.68
N THR A 818 -46.21 -3.16 -82.84
CA THR A 818 -45.88 -3.23 -81.40
C THR A 818 -44.52 -3.89 -81.13
N VAL A 819 -44.10 -4.84 -81.97
CA VAL A 819 -42.74 -5.41 -81.95
C VAL A 819 -41.73 -4.34 -82.39
N LYS A 820 -42.04 -3.49 -83.38
CA LYS A 820 -41.19 -2.34 -83.76
C LYS A 820 -41.04 -1.32 -82.63
N SER A 821 -42.06 -1.07 -81.80
CA SER A 821 -41.92 -0.15 -80.65
C SER A 821 -41.12 -0.77 -79.50
N LYS A 822 -41.24 -2.09 -79.26
CA LYS A 822 -40.35 -2.83 -78.35
C LYS A 822 -38.90 -2.86 -78.87
N ILE A 823 -38.68 -3.11 -80.15
CA ILE A 823 -37.36 -3.06 -80.80
C ILE A 823 -36.72 -1.67 -80.69
N ARG A 824 -37.50 -0.57 -80.75
CA ARG A 824 -36.94 0.77 -80.50
C ARG A 824 -36.43 0.93 -79.07
N LYS A 825 -37.21 0.54 -78.06
CA LYS A 825 -36.76 0.59 -76.65
C LYS A 825 -35.49 -0.25 -76.43
N VAL A 826 -35.48 -1.50 -76.92
CA VAL A 826 -34.31 -2.39 -76.84
C VAL A 826 -33.13 -1.85 -77.65
N ALA A 827 -33.37 -1.12 -78.75
CA ALA A 827 -32.30 -0.45 -79.50
C ALA A 827 -31.73 0.76 -78.76
N ASP A 828 -32.54 1.55 -78.06
CA ASP A 828 -32.08 2.69 -77.25
C ASP A 828 -31.35 2.23 -75.98
N GLU A 829 -31.85 1.18 -75.32
CA GLU A 829 -31.17 0.47 -74.22
C GLU A 829 -29.83 -0.11 -74.69
N LYS A 830 -29.82 -0.82 -75.83
CA LYS A 830 -28.59 -1.29 -76.49
C LYS A 830 -27.64 -0.13 -76.81
N ARG A 831 -28.14 1.04 -77.21
CA ARG A 831 -27.32 2.22 -77.54
C ARG A 831 -26.67 2.85 -76.31
N LEU A 832 -27.32 2.76 -75.15
CA LEU A 832 -26.77 3.13 -73.85
C LEU A 832 -25.66 2.15 -73.43
N PHE A 833 -25.91 0.84 -73.52
CA PHE A 833 -24.89 -0.18 -73.27
C PHE A 833 -23.72 -0.09 -74.28
N GLU A 834 -23.98 0.23 -75.55
CA GLU A 834 -22.93 0.51 -76.55
C GLU A 834 -22.12 1.78 -76.24
N LYS A 835 -22.61 2.71 -75.39
CA LYS A 835 -21.82 3.85 -74.91
C LYS A 835 -20.92 3.42 -73.75
N GLN A 836 -21.47 2.73 -72.75
CA GLN A 836 -20.72 2.16 -71.63
C GLN A 836 -19.65 1.17 -72.12
N MET A 837 -19.97 0.31 -73.11
CA MET A 837 -19.04 -0.60 -73.77
C MET A 837 -18.02 0.09 -74.70
N ARG A 838 -18.11 1.41 -74.91
CA ARG A 838 -17.04 2.21 -75.54
C ARG A 838 -16.17 2.89 -74.48
N GLU A 839 -16.77 3.39 -73.41
CA GLU A 839 -16.07 3.95 -72.25
C GLU A 839 -15.17 2.87 -71.61
N MET A 840 -15.74 1.72 -71.24
CA MET A 840 -14.99 0.54 -70.77
C MET A 840 -13.96 0.00 -71.79
N LYS A 841 -14.21 0.15 -73.10
CA LYS A 841 -13.22 -0.26 -74.12
C LYS A 841 -12.03 0.69 -74.17
N ASN A 842 -12.25 2.00 -74.06
CA ASN A 842 -11.17 2.98 -74.05
C ASN A 842 -10.27 2.78 -72.82
N GLU A 843 -10.86 2.56 -71.64
CA GLU A 843 -10.10 2.23 -70.42
C GLU A 843 -9.27 0.95 -70.57
N VAL A 844 -9.84 -0.08 -71.20
CA VAL A 844 -9.12 -1.32 -71.54
C VAL A 844 -8.06 -1.11 -72.63
N GLU A 845 -8.26 -0.19 -73.58
CA GLU A 845 -7.27 0.19 -74.60
C GLU A 845 -6.09 0.92 -73.95
N GLU A 846 -6.34 1.84 -73.02
CA GLU A 846 -5.30 2.55 -72.25
C GLU A 846 -4.51 1.59 -71.34
N ALA A 847 -5.17 0.64 -70.67
CA ALA A 847 -4.52 -0.40 -69.88
C ALA A 847 -3.66 -1.36 -70.74
N LYS A 848 -4.11 -1.70 -71.96
CA LYS A 848 -3.30 -2.45 -72.94
C LYS A 848 -2.07 -1.66 -73.38
N ASN A 849 -2.25 -0.38 -73.72
CA ASN A 849 -1.15 0.50 -74.15
C ASN A 849 -0.09 0.71 -73.05
N LEU A 850 -0.47 0.61 -71.76
CA LEU A 850 0.47 0.59 -70.64
C LEU A 850 1.19 -0.76 -70.49
N THR A 851 0.47 -1.87 -70.56
CA THR A 851 1.06 -3.21 -70.44
C THR A 851 1.97 -3.56 -71.62
N GLU A 852 1.65 -3.16 -72.84
CA GLU A 852 2.49 -3.38 -74.03
C GLU A 852 3.84 -2.62 -73.97
N LYS A 853 3.88 -1.44 -73.36
CA LYS A 853 5.15 -0.72 -73.10
C LYS A 853 6.04 -1.50 -72.14
N ILE A 854 5.50 -1.93 -71.00
CA ILE A 854 6.23 -2.70 -69.99
C ILE A 854 6.73 -4.04 -70.56
N LEU A 855 5.94 -4.69 -71.42
CA LEU A 855 6.33 -5.95 -72.10
C LEU A 855 7.51 -5.75 -73.06
N ASN A 856 7.51 -4.67 -73.85
CA ASN A 856 8.61 -4.34 -74.76
C ASN A 856 9.88 -3.93 -74.00
N GLU A 857 9.76 -3.17 -72.90
CA GLU A 857 10.87 -2.87 -72.01
C GLU A 857 11.51 -4.15 -71.45
N TYR A 858 10.70 -5.07 -70.91
CA TYR A 858 11.15 -6.36 -70.40
C TYR A 858 11.85 -7.23 -71.47
N GLU A 859 11.25 -7.39 -72.65
CA GLU A 859 11.84 -8.17 -73.74
C GLU A 859 13.12 -7.52 -74.31
N SER A 860 13.27 -6.18 -74.22
CA SER A 860 14.53 -5.50 -74.57
C SER A 860 15.67 -5.86 -73.60
N VAL A 861 15.43 -5.77 -72.27
CA VAL A 861 16.43 -6.11 -71.24
C VAL A 861 16.84 -7.58 -71.33
N LYS A 862 15.87 -8.48 -71.54
CA LYS A 862 16.09 -9.91 -71.75
C LYS A 862 16.91 -10.21 -73.01
N THR A 863 16.74 -9.43 -74.08
CA THR A 863 17.55 -9.52 -75.31
C THR A 863 19.00 -9.14 -75.05
N ASN A 864 19.23 -8.01 -74.36
CA ASN A 864 20.58 -7.57 -74.01
C ASN A 864 21.29 -8.58 -73.09
N LYS A 865 20.60 -9.15 -72.10
CA LYS A 865 21.18 -10.15 -71.19
C LYS A 865 21.67 -11.41 -71.93
N LEU A 866 20.93 -11.89 -72.93
CA LEU A 866 21.32 -13.07 -73.73
C LEU A 866 22.53 -12.78 -74.63
N MET A 867 22.58 -11.62 -75.28
CA MET A 867 23.73 -11.21 -76.10
C MET A 867 25.05 -11.19 -75.29
N HIS A 868 25.02 -10.68 -74.05
CA HIS A 868 26.19 -10.67 -73.17
C HIS A 868 26.62 -12.08 -72.73
N PHE A 869 25.67 -13.01 -72.57
CA PHE A 869 25.95 -14.41 -72.24
C PHE A 869 26.59 -15.17 -73.40
N GLU A 870 26.12 -14.95 -74.63
CA GLU A 870 26.69 -15.57 -75.84
C GLU A 870 28.11 -15.07 -76.15
N LEU A 871 28.38 -13.77 -75.96
CA LEU A 871 29.73 -13.20 -75.99
C LEU A 871 30.70 -13.95 -75.05
N LEU A 872 30.23 -14.28 -73.84
CA LEU A 872 31.02 -14.98 -72.84
C LEU A 872 31.28 -16.44 -73.23
N ILE A 873 30.26 -17.14 -73.75
CA ILE A 873 30.41 -18.50 -74.30
C ILE A 873 31.39 -18.53 -75.47
N MET A 874 31.36 -17.55 -76.38
CA MET A 874 32.30 -17.50 -77.51
C MET A 874 33.75 -17.23 -77.05
N LYS A 875 33.95 -16.32 -76.08
CA LYS A 875 35.26 -16.12 -75.44
C LYS A 875 35.77 -17.40 -74.77
N GLN A 876 34.90 -18.16 -74.10
CA GLN A 876 35.25 -19.43 -73.45
C GLN A 876 35.55 -20.54 -74.46
N LYS A 877 34.79 -20.67 -75.56
CA LYS A 877 35.09 -21.62 -76.65
C LYS A 877 36.43 -21.31 -77.33
N LYS A 878 36.76 -20.03 -77.54
CA LYS A 878 38.06 -19.60 -78.09
C LYS A 878 39.23 -19.92 -77.14
N LEU A 879 39.05 -19.71 -75.83
CA LEU A 879 40.01 -20.11 -74.81
C LEU A 879 40.29 -21.63 -74.85
N ASN A 880 39.24 -22.45 -74.93
CA ASN A 880 39.36 -23.91 -75.01
C ASN A 880 40.13 -24.34 -76.27
N LEU A 881 39.79 -23.77 -77.45
CA LEU A 881 40.49 -24.06 -78.71
C LEU A 881 42.00 -23.73 -78.65
N PHE A 882 42.37 -22.60 -78.05
CA PHE A 882 43.78 -22.27 -77.81
C PHE A 882 44.44 -23.24 -76.82
N SER A 883 43.72 -23.71 -75.79
CA SER A 883 44.24 -24.70 -74.84
C SER A 883 44.50 -26.07 -75.47
N ASP A 884 43.67 -26.50 -76.43
CA ASP A 884 43.85 -27.77 -77.14
C ASP A 884 44.98 -27.70 -78.17
N LEU A 885 45.12 -26.56 -78.88
CA LEU A 885 46.28 -26.27 -79.71
C LEU A 885 47.59 -26.26 -78.90
N ALA A 886 47.61 -25.61 -77.73
CA ALA A 886 48.75 -25.61 -76.82
C ALA A 886 49.10 -27.00 -76.26
N ARG A 887 48.12 -27.91 -76.18
CA ARG A 887 48.30 -29.32 -75.78
C ARG A 887 48.73 -30.23 -76.94
N GLY A 888 49.02 -29.69 -78.12
CA GLY A 888 49.47 -30.45 -79.30
C GLY A 888 48.38 -31.33 -79.95
N LYS A 889 47.22 -31.47 -79.32
CA LYS A 889 46.03 -32.13 -79.87
C LYS A 889 45.41 -31.22 -80.92
N LYS A 890 45.92 -31.27 -82.15
CA LYS A 890 45.28 -30.61 -83.30
C LYS A 890 43.81 -31.07 -83.38
N PRO A 891 42.82 -30.19 -83.14
CA PRO A 891 41.44 -30.48 -83.51
C PRO A 891 41.40 -30.67 -85.03
N PHE A 892 40.43 -31.42 -85.56
CA PHE A 892 40.41 -31.86 -86.96
C PHE A 892 40.23 -30.69 -87.96
N LEU A 893 41.33 -29.98 -88.24
CA LEU A 893 41.42 -28.97 -89.29
C LEU A 893 41.54 -29.67 -90.65
N PHE A 894 40.39 -30.03 -91.22
CA PHE A 894 40.25 -30.65 -92.54
C PHE A 894 40.55 -29.69 -93.72
N TYR A 895 41.40 -28.69 -93.52
CA TYR A 895 41.75 -27.66 -94.50
C TYR A 895 43.22 -27.73 -94.85
N LYS A 896 43.54 -28.41 -95.95
CA LYS A 896 44.91 -28.60 -96.46
C LYS A 896 45.43 -27.43 -97.32
N ASN A 897 44.63 -26.37 -97.53
CA ASN A 897 45.03 -25.17 -98.26
C ASN A 897 44.33 -23.94 -97.68
N GLU A 898 45.08 -22.87 -97.45
CA GLU A 898 44.61 -21.61 -96.88
C GLU A 898 43.59 -20.92 -97.79
N CYS A 899 43.78 -20.98 -99.12
CA CYS A 899 42.82 -20.48 -100.10
C CYS A 899 41.48 -21.26 -100.13
N VAL A 900 41.42 -22.47 -99.56
CA VAL A 900 40.16 -23.22 -99.40
C VAL A 900 39.50 -22.84 -98.08
N LEU A 901 40.28 -22.68 -97.00
CA LEU A 901 39.79 -22.17 -95.71
C LEU A 901 39.18 -20.78 -95.88
N LEU A 902 39.87 -19.86 -96.58
CA LEU A 902 39.36 -18.53 -96.92
C LEU A 902 38.09 -18.62 -97.76
N ARG A 903 38.10 -19.38 -98.86
CA ARG A 903 36.92 -19.49 -99.75
C ARG A 903 35.71 -20.13 -99.07
N ASP A 904 35.91 -21.05 -98.13
CA ASP A 904 34.82 -21.62 -97.34
C ASP A 904 34.39 -20.68 -96.20
N TYR A 905 35.31 -19.93 -95.58
CA TYR A 905 35.00 -18.84 -94.66
C TYR A 905 34.19 -17.72 -95.35
N ASP A 906 34.54 -17.36 -96.59
CA ASP A 906 33.82 -16.40 -97.42
C ASP A 906 32.43 -16.95 -97.79
N LYS A 907 32.29 -18.24 -98.13
CA LYS A 907 30.97 -18.89 -98.28
C LYS A 907 30.17 -18.87 -96.99
N TYR A 908 30.76 -19.18 -95.84
CA TYR A 908 30.07 -19.11 -94.55
C TYR A 908 29.71 -17.66 -94.19
N GLY A 909 30.54 -16.69 -94.56
CA GLY A 909 30.28 -15.25 -94.48
C GLY A 909 29.12 -14.84 -95.39
N GLU A 910 29.09 -15.29 -96.64
CA GLU A 910 27.98 -15.09 -97.59
C GLU A 910 26.69 -15.76 -97.13
N ILE A 911 26.75 -16.99 -96.62
CA ILE A 911 25.60 -17.72 -96.09
C ILE A 911 25.08 -17.01 -94.84
N ASN A 912 25.96 -16.57 -93.94
CA ASN A 912 25.59 -15.79 -92.77
C ASN A 912 25.05 -14.41 -93.16
N ASN A 913 25.59 -13.75 -94.18
CA ASN A 913 25.03 -12.51 -94.76
C ASN A 913 23.62 -12.76 -95.31
N LYS A 914 23.43 -13.82 -96.11
CA LYS A 914 22.12 -14.21 -96.67
C LYS A 914 21.13 -14.57 -95.57
N LEU A 915 21.56 -15.24 -94.51
CA LEU A 915 20.75 -15.53 -93.32
C LEU A 915 20.39 -14.26 -92.56
N ILE A 916 21.33 -13.33 -92.35
CA ILE A 916 21.04 -12.02 -91.75
C ILE A 916 20.03 -11.25 -92.62
N THR A 917 20.23 -11.16 -93.94
CA THR A 917 19.26 -10.52 -94.85
C THR A 917 17.89 -11.23 -94.85
N ILE A 918 17.84 -12.56 -94.72
CA ILE A 918 16.59 -13.31 -94.56
C ILE A 918 15.93 -12.98 -93.21
N VAL A 919 16.68 -12.87 -92.12
CA VAL A 919 16.14 -12.51 -90.79
C VAL A 919 15.72 -11.04 -90.75
N ASP A 920 16.44 -10.11 -91.38
CA ASP A 920 16.05 -8.70 -91.51
C ASP A 920 14.77 -8.55 -92.34
N ASN A 921 14.64 -9.32 -93.44
CA ASN A 921 13.38 -9.40 -94.21
C ASN A 921 12.25 -10.01 -93.36
N LEU A 922 12.51 -11.05 -92.55
CA LEU A 922 11.53 -11.61 -91.63
C LEU A 922 11.16 -10.64 -90.48
N VAL A 923 12.08 -9.79 -90.02
CA VAL A 923 11.79 -8.69 -89.09
C VAL A 923 10.87 -7.67 -89.75
N SER A 924 11.13 -7.30 -91.01
CA SER A 924 10.27 -6.40 -91.77
C SER A 924 8.89 -6.99 -92.08
N HIS A 925 8.76 -8.31 -92.22
CA HIS A 925 7.49 -8.98 -92.49
C HIS A 925 6.71 -9.38 -91.22
N PHE A 926 7.38 -9.59 -90.08
CA PHE A 926 6.74 -10.06 -88.83
C PHE A 926 7.19 -9.25 -87.59
N PRO A 927 6.74 -7.99 -87.43
CA PRO A 927 7.15 -7.11 -86.34
C PRO A 927 6.90 -7.66 -84.92
N HIS A 928 5.84 -8.46 -84.73
CA HIS A 928 5.50 -9.05 -83.42
C HIS A 928 6.57 -10.01 -82.87
N TYR A 929 7.53 -10.47 -83.69
CA TYR A 929 8.68 -11.27 -83.24
C TYR A 929 10.00 -10.49 -83.17
N PHE A 930 9.97 -9.15 -83.29
CA PHE A 930 11.17 -8.29 -83.33
C PHE A 930 12.24 -8.64 -82.30
N HIS A 931 11.90 -8.76 -81.01
CA HIS A 931 12.87 -9.10 -79.97
C HIS A 931 13.46 -10.51 -80.10
N ASN A 932 12.69 -11.50 -80.58
CA ASN A 932 13.18 -12.87 -80.79
C ASN A 932 14.04 -12.97 -82.05
N LEU A 933 13.66 -12.29 -83.13
CA LEU A 933 14.46 -12.22 -84.35
C LEU A 933 15.73 -11.41 -84.13
N SER A 934 15.69 -10.33 -83.33
CA SER A 934 16.88 -9.56 -82.93
C SER A 934 17.87 -10.39 -82.10
N ARG A 935 17.38 -11.31 -81.24
CA ARG A 935 18.26 -12.32 -80.59
C ARG A 935 18.96 -13.18 -81.62
N VAL A 936 18.24 -13.67 -82.63
CA VAL A 936 18.84 -14.45 -83.74
C VAL A 936 19.84 -13.61 -84.54
N VAL A 937 19.54 -12.36 -84.90
CA VAL A 937 20.50 -11.44 -85.56
C VAL A 937 21.74 -11.23 -84.69
N ASN A 938 21.59 -11.08 -83.37
CA ASN A 938 22.74 -11.00 -82.46
C ASN A 938 23.58 -12.28 -82.48
N THR A 939 22.96 -13.47 -82.42
CA THR A 939 23.69 -14.76 -82.49
C THR A 939 24.50 -14.88 -83.79
N LEU A 940 23.96 -14.35 -84.90
CA LEU A 940 24.54 -14.41 -86.25
C LEU A 940 25.56 -13.29 -86.52
N SER A 941 25.43 -12.13 -85.87
CA SER A 941 26.32 -10.97 -86.05
C SER A 941 27.55 -10.99 -85.13
N LEU A 942 27.48 -11.68 -83.99
CA LEU A 942 28.59 -11.82 -83.04
C LEU A 942 29.95 -12.27 -83.66
N PRO A 943 30.01 -13.18 -84.65
CA PRO A 943 31.25 -13.48 -85.38
C PRO A 943 31.87 -12.29 -86.13
N LYS A 944 31.07 -11.30 -86.55
CA LYS A 944 31.54 -10.07 -87.22
C LYS A 944 31.97 -8.98 -86.25
N VAL A 945 31.25 -8.80 -85.13
CA VAL A 945 31.62 -7.78 -84.12
C VAL A 945 33.03 -8.07 -83.60
N TYR A 946 33.36 -9.34 -83.36
CA TYR A 946 34.71 -9.77 -82.98
C TYR A 946 35.79 -9.58 -84.07
N ALA A 947 35.42 -9.24 -85.31
CA ALA A 947 36.37 -8.85 -86.36
C ALA A 947 36.59 -7.32 -86.42
N ALA A 948 35.66 -6.51 -85.89
CA ALA A 948 35.82 -5.06 -85.77
C ALA A 948 36.74 -4.68 -84.60
N ASP A 949 36.58 -5.33 -83.44
CA ASP A 949 37.43 -5.11 -82.24
C ASP A 949 38.93 -5.44 -82.45
N ILE A 950 39.27 -6.13 -83.55
CA ILE A 950 40.67 -6.39 -83.94
C ILE A 950 41.35 -5.11 -84.48
N ASN A 951 40.57 -4.15 -84.99
CA ASN A 951 41.08 -2.92 -85.60
C ASN A 951 41.09 -1.70 -84.66
N SER A 952 40.58 -1.82 -83.42
CA SER A 952 40.55 -0.73 -82.42
C SER A 952 41.59 -0.87 -81.29
N TRP A 953 42.45 -1.90 -81.33
CA TRP A 953 43.63 -2.00 -80.45
C TRP A 953 44.88 -1.30 -81.00
N ALA A 954 44.69 -0.35 -81.91
CA ALA A 954 45.60 0.75 -82.13
C ALA A 954 45.12 1.98 -81.34
N CYS A 955 45.89 2.37 -80.32
CA CYS A 955 45.77 3.58 -79.50
C CYS A 955 44.58 3.68 -78.51
N THR A 956 44.93 3.69 -77.21
CA THR A 956 44.50 4.68 -76.16
C THR A 956 43.00 4.90 -75.84
N ASP A 957 42.55 5.01 -74.59
CA ASP A 957 43.30 4.98 -73.32
C ASP A 957 42.41 4.66 -72.10
N TYR A 958 43.07 4.54 -70.94
CA TYR A 958 42.50 4.25 -69.64
C TYR A 958 41.84 5.49 -68.98
N ARG A 959 40.52 5.50 -68.74
CA ARG A 959 39.88 5.99 -67.48
C ARG A 959 38.34 5.86 -67.43
N PRO A 960 37.71 5.89 -66.22
CA PRO A 960 36.28 5.70 -66.02
C PRO A 960 35.47 7.01 -65.97
N GLU A 961 34.14 6.85 -65.94
CA GLU A 961 33.06 7.72 -65.41
C GLU A 961 33.23 9.26 -65.37
N PRO A 962 32.20 9.99 -65.81
CA PRO A 962 31.24 10.43 -64.79
C PRO A 962 29.75 10.26 -65.14
N SER A 963 29.00 9.88 -64.10
CA SER A 963 27.58 10.17 -63.84
C SER A 963 27.08 11.55 -64.26
N ILE A 964 25.78 11.71 -64.55
CA ILE A 964 24.82 12.66 -63.89
C ILE A 964 23.46 12.74 -64.65
N PHE A 965 22.37 12.40 -63.93
CA PHE A 965 20.94 12.77 -64.16
C PHE A 965 20.30 12.35 -65.51
N ILE A 966 18.98 12.16 -65.62
CA ILE A 966 17.87 12.35 -64.67
C ILE A 966 17.34 10.98 -64.20
#